data_AF-D8RLL6-F1
#
_entry.id   AF-D8RLL6-F1
#
_cell.length_a   1.000
_cell.length_b   1.000
_cell.length_c   1.000
_cell.angle_alpha   90.00
_cell.angle_beta   90.00
_cell.angle_gamma   90.00
#
_symmetry.space_group_name_H-M   'P 1'
#
loop_
_entity.id
_entity.type
_entity.pdbx_description
1 polymer ?
#
loop_
_entity_poly.entity_id
_entity_poly.type
_entity_poly.pdbx_seq_one_letter_code
_entity_poly.pdbx_strand_id
1 'polypeptide(L)'
;MGSMRPSIRSKASGPVGQHLANGGIAREELSVFESESFDADSYVQGKCQSMSEKGIRKLCSELTELKRDSAEEMRKSVYANYSAFIQTSREISDLECELVSMRNLLTTQAALVHKLAEVQLPPMISENGGSLPHENGHVDDDSTSASETEARALLDVTDIYIAERKIEKALDALQRCEALLRPLKSSNSLEQLFMDQRLRLTELLTQFAKQPSIRSAELRSVISALDRLGDGPHAHTLLLYSHHDRLQRAIANLRPSGTSYGGAYTAGLCQLVFSHIAQAARSSTAVFGEQPSYASELVLWARGETENFVALIKKHVLSASAASGGLRAAAECVQIALGHCTLLEGYGLALSPVLTMMVKPSVEQALDANLRRIEDSVSVLAAADDWTLVQPPPRTGLRAASSILFPPHLKLSTSAYRFISMVQDFVDDVTPLTSMHLTSTTLDGVARLFDSFVHLLMRAMPAAIDDEDVPEITDNLSIKVADTDAEKLSLLANAAAMADELLPRTIVKILPLKDREESRMRRSLDKPATGVRSEHREFRRRTQRAVDKLRDRFCQKYALELIYTDEGESLLSADLYLGLDNDGDTANSAWLDDPMPSPVFQTLFERIKTIAAAGGDVMSGRERFVTVLLIRLVETVVLYLSSDQDFWEDIEDGPRPLGPVGLQQMVLDMKFAVQMAGQVNHSSLRHLRQLVEDLIARAIDAYAATGMDPYSVLPEETWFMGMAQEAIDRLSGGWSKDSASPTASVSANSISSLKSHGSP
;
A
#
# COMPACT_ATOMS: atom_id res chain seq x y z
N MET A 1 -39.47 -25.84 -34.59
CA MET A 1 -40.43 -24.89 -33.99
C MET A 1 -39.80 -24.28 -32.74
N GLY A 2 -39.72 -22.95 -32.69
CA GLY A 2 -39.66 -22.14 -31.47
C GLY A 2 -38.45 -22.29 -30.53
N SER A 3 -37.34 -21.61 -30.84
CA SER A 3 -36.29 -21.28 -29.85
C SER A 3 -36.76 -20.10 -29.00
N MET A 4 -37.32 -20.38 -27.82
CA MET A 4 -37.58 -19.38 -26.77
C MET A 4 -36.44 -19.38 -25.75
N ARG A 5 -35.63 -18.32 -25.77
CA ARG A 5 -34.75 -17.96 -24.64
C ARG A 5 -35.58 -17.19 -23.61
N PRO A 6 -35.53 -17.52 -22.30
CA PRO A 6 -36.18 -16.72 -21.28
C PRO A 6 -35.33 -15.49 -20.94
N SER A 7 -36.00 -14.34 -20.96
CA SER A 7 -35.55 -13.02 -20.50
C SER A 7 -35.36 -13.03 -18.99
N ILE A 8 -34.15 -12.71 -18.51
CA ILE A 8 -33.88 -12.39 -17.11
C ILE A 8 -33.87 -10.87 -16.97
N ARG A 9 -34.96 -10.37 -16.40
CA ARG A 9 -35.22 -8.98 -16.04
C ARG A 9 -34.45 -8.66 -14.75
N SER A 10 -33.32 -7.94 -14.83
CA SER A 10 -32.68 -7.38 -13.64
C SER A 10 -33.46 -6.15 -13.17
N LYS A 11 -34.21 -6.31 -12.07
CA LYS A 11 -34.65 -5.19 -11.23
C LYS A 11 -33.53 -4.89 -10.24
N ALA A 12 -32.86 -3.75 -10.40
CA ALA A 12 -32.10 -3.12 -9.34
C ALA A 12 -32.16 -1.59 -9.51
N SER A 13 -33.31 -1.01 -9.20
CA SER A 13 -33.44 0.43 -8.92
C SER A 13 -33.42 0.60 -7.40
N GLY A 14 -32.28 1.03 -6.86
CA GLY A 14 -32.12 1.54 -5.49
C GLY A 14 -31.42 2.90 -5.56
N PRO A 15 -31.83 3.90 -4.76
CA PRO A 15 -31.57 5.29 -5.04
C PRO A 15 -30.17 5.70 -4.60
N VAL A 16 -29.38 6.29 -5.50
CA VAL A 16 -28.18 7.03 -5.12
C VAL A 16 -28.57 8.48 -4.91
N GLY A 17 -28.50 8.88 -3.63
CA GLY A 17 -28.80 10.21 -3.15
C GLY A 17 -27.86 11.27 -3.71
N GLN A 18 -28.44 12.47 -3.77
CA GLN A 18 -27.83 13.77 -4.03
C GLN A 18 -26.49 13.96 -3.30
N HIS A 19 -25.48 14.47 -4.01
CA HIS A 19 -24.63 15.55 -3.49
C HIS A 19 -23.92 16.30 -4.64
N LEU A 20 -24.24 17.61 -4.68
CA LEU A 20 -23.42 18.76 -5.07
C LEU A 20 -23.14 19.05 -6.54
N ALA A 21 -23.75 20.16 -6.96
CA ALA A 21 -23.45 20.96 -8.13
C ALA A 21 -22.13 21.74 -7.95
N ASN A 22 -21.31 21.77 -9.01
CA ASN A 22 -20.73 23.02 -9.54
C ASN A 22 -20.08 22.76 -10.91
N GLY A 23 -20.42 23.58 -11.91
CA GLY A 23 -19.70 23.67 -13.20
C GLY A 23 -20.34 22.94 -14.39
N GLY A 24 -21.14 23.68 -15.18
CA GLY A 24 -21.20 23.59 -16.65
C GLY A 24 -21.58 22.27 -17.35
N ILE A 25 -22.88 22.02 -17.46
CA ILE A 25 -23.68 21.45 -18.59
C ILE A 25 -24.86 20.71 -17.94
N ALA A 26 -26.08 21.13 -18.27
CA ALA A 26 -27.27 20.61 -17.64
C ALA A 26 -27.41 19.10 -17.90
N ARG A 27 -27.66 18.33 -16.84
CA ARG A 27 -27.91 16.88 -16.84
C ARG A 27 -28.97 16.42 -17.87
N GLU A 28 -29.80 17.34 -18.35
CA GLU A 28 -30.78 17.13 -19.42
C GLU A 28 -30.13 16.91 -20.80
N GLU A 29 -28.97 17.52 -21.11
CA GLU A 29 -28.30 17.37 -22.41
C GLU A 29 -27.58 16.01 -22.56
N LEU A 30 -27.20 15.36 -21.46
CA LEU A 30 -26.60 14.01 -21.45
C LEU A 30 -27.62 12.92 -21.81
N SER A 31 -28.89 13.09 -21.44
CA SER A 31 -29.96 12.09 -21.67
C SER A 31 -30.22 11.80 -23.15
N VAL A 32 -29.90 12.76 -24.04
CA VAL A 32 -30.06 12.60 -25.49
C VAL A 32 -29.04 11.61 -26.05
N PHE A 33 -27.82 11.57 -25.49
CA PHE A 33 -26.74 10.68 -25.91
C PHE A 33 -26.83 9.28 -25.26
N GLU A 34 -27.62 9.12 -24.20
CA GLU A 34 -27.86 7.83 -23.52
C GLU A 34 -28.95 6.99 -24.19
N SER A 35 -29.65 7.54 -25.20
CA SER A 35 -30.70 6.84 -25.94
C SER A 35 -30.12 5.75 -26.86
N GLU A 36 -30.65 4.53 -26.77
CA GLU A 36 -30.30 3.42 -27.68
C GLU A 36 -30.65 3.69 -29.16
N SER A 37 -31.47 4.71 -29.43
CA SER A 37 -31.90 5.11 -30.78
C SER A 37 -31.35 6.48 -31.21
N PHE A 38 -30.20 6.90 -30.69
CA PHE A 38 -29.58 8.17 -31.05
C PHE A 38 -29.09 8.18 -32.52
N ASP A 39 -29.45 9.23 -33.25
CA ASP A 39 -29.00 9.48 -34.63
C ASP A 39 -28.14 10.74 -34.67
N ALA A 40 -26.84 10.55 -34.93
CA ALA A 40 -25.85 11.61 -34.95
C ALA A 40 -26.10 12.62 -36.08
N ASP A 41 -26.55 12.16 -37.25
CA ASP A 41 -26.74 13.01 -38.42
C ASP A 41 -27.95 13.93 -38.21
N SER A 42 -29.06 13.39 -37.70
CA SER A 42 -30.24 14.18 -37.33
C SER A 42 -29.94 15.18 -36.20
N TYR A 43 -29.09 14.82 -35.23
CA TYR A 43 -28.72 15.70 -34.12
C TYR A 43 -27.89 16.90 -34.59
N VAL A 44 -26.83 16.63 -35.38
CA VAL A 44 -25.97 17.67 -35.95
C VAL A 44 -26.76 18.55 -36.92
N GLN A 45 -27.60 17.95 -37.76
CA GLN A 45 -28.42 18.70 -38.71
C GLN A 45 -29.44 19.61 -38.01
N GLY A 46 -30.08 19.17 -36.93
CA GLY A 46 -31.02 19.98 -36.15
C GLY A 46 -30.35 21.13 -35.38
N LYS A 47 -29.15 20.90 -34.82
CA LYS A 47 -28.46 21.90 -33.97
C LYS A 47 -27.60 22.87 -34.80
N CYS A 48 -26.97 22.42 -35.89
CA CYS A 48 -26.08 23.25 -36.72
C CYS A 48 -26.80 24.08 -37.79
N GLN A 49 -28.05 23.75 -38.19
CA GLN A 49 -28.78 24.47 -39.24
C GLN A 49 -29.07 25.95 -38.91
N SER A 50 -29.11 26.33 -37.63
CA SER A 50 -29.43 27.69 -37.18
C SER A 50 -28.25 28.43 -36.54
N MET A 51 -27.05 27.85 -36.53
CA MET A 51 -25.90 28.39 -35.81
C MET A 51 -24.91 29.10 -36.74
N SER A 52 -24.30 30.18 -36.25
CA SER A 52 -23.19 30.86 -36.91
C SER A 52 -21.90 30.05 -36.77
N GLU A 53 -20.88 30.34 -37.60
CA GLU A 53 -19.58 29.65 -37.57
C GLU A 53 -18.91 29.69 -36.18
N LYS A 54 -19.02 30.82 -35.46
CA LYS A 54 -18.55 30.93 -34.07
C LYS A 54 -19.35 30.05 -33.10
N GLY A 55 -20.64 29.90 -33.34
CA GLY A 55 -21.50 28.99 -32.58
C GLY A 55 -21.15 27.52 -32.82
N ILE A 56 -20.80 27.14 -34.05
CA ILE A 56 -20.36 25.79 -34.40
C ILE A 56 -19.04 25.45 -33.71
N ARG A 57 -18.05 26.37 -33.74
CA ARG A 57 -16.77 26.15 -33.03
C ARG A 57 -16.96 25.99 -31.51
N LYS A 58 -17.87 26.78 -30.93
CA LYS A 58 -18.23 26.66 -29.51
C LYS A 58 -18.87 25.30 -29.22
N LEU A 59 -19.82 24.86 -30.04
CA LEU A 59 -20.46 23.55 -29.92
C LEU A 59 -19.45 22.40 -30.07
N CYS A 60 -18.49 22.48 -30.99
CA CYS A 60 -17.42 21.49 -31.11
C CYS A 60 -16.54 21.43 -29.85
N SER A 61 -16.24 22.58 -29.24
CA SER A 61 -15.45 22.64 -28.01
C SER A 61 -16.22 22.02 -26.84
N GLU A 62 -17.50 22.36 -26.68
CA GLU A 62 -18.40 21.79 -25.67
C GLU A 62 -18.56 20.27 -25.83
N LEU A 63 -18.71 19.76 -27.07
CA LEU A 63 -18.78 18.32 -27.33
C LEU A 63 -17.45 17.59 -27.04
N THR A 64 -16.31 18.26 -27.25
CA THR A 64 -14.99 17.69 -26.96
C THR A 64 -14.74 17.60 -25.46
N GLU A 65 -15.15 18.63 -24.73
CA GLU A 65 -15.11 18.66 -23.27
C GLU A 65 -16.05 17.60 -22.67
N LEU A 66 -17.28 17.49 -23.16
CA LEU A 66 -18.24 16.46 -22.73
C LEU A 66 -17.75 15.04 -23.01
N LYS A 67 -17.06 14.82 -24.15
CA LYS A 67 -16.42 13.53 -24.47
C LYS A 67 -15.30 13.20 -23.47
N ARG A 68 -14.50 14.19 -23.07
CA ARG A 68 -13.45 14.02 -22.05
C ARG A 68 -14.07 13.66 -20.71
N ASP A 69 -15.10 14.38 -20.27
CA ASP A 69 -15.77 14.14 -18.99
C ASP A 69 -16.48 12.78 -18.95
N SER A 70 -17.15 12.39 -20.03
CA SER A 70 -17.78 11.07 -20.16
C SER A 70 -16.74 9.94 -20.11
N ALA A 71 -15.59 10.10 -20.76
CA ALA A 71 -14.50 9.12 -20.70
C ALA A 71 -13.93 8.99 -19.27
N GLU A 72 -13.81 10.11 -18.53
CA GLU A 72 -13.37 10.09 -17.15
C GLU A 72 -14.39 9.48 -16.19
N GLU A 73 -15.68 9.73 -16.39
CA GLU A 73 -16.76 9.12 -15.61
C GLU A 73 -16.87 7.62 -15.89
N MET A 74 -16.78 7.20 -17.16
CA MET A 74 -16.68 5.79 -17.53
C MET A 74 -15.45 5.14 -16.87
N ARG A 75 -14.30 5.81 -16.89
CA ARG A 75 -13.08 5.34 -16.22
C ARG A 75 -13.31 5.19 -14.71
N LYS A 76 -13.88 6.20 -14.04
CA LYS A 76 -14.19 6.17 -12.60
C LYS A 76 -15.19 5.05 -12.26
N SER A 77 -16.24 4.88 -13.07
CA SER A 77 -17.25 3.82 -12.90
C SER A 77 -16.65 2.43 -13.09
N VAL A 78 -15.81 2.24 -14.11
CA VAL A 78 -15.09 0.97 -14.34
C VAL A 78 -14.16 0.67 -13.18
N TYR A 79 -13.38 1.64 -12.69
CA TYR A 79 -12.49 1.43 -11.53
C TYR A 79 -13.27 1.17 -10.23
N ALA A 80 -14.37 1.87 -9.99
CA ALA A 80 -15.21 1.67 -8.80
C ALA A 80 -15.87 0.29 -8.80
N ASN A 81 -16.30 -0.21 -9.97
CA ASN A 81 -16.95 -1.50 -10.11
C ASN A 81 -15.97 -2.65 -10.46
N TYR A 82 -14.67 -2.36 -10.61
CA TYR A 82 -13.65 -3.36 -10.96
C TYR A 82 -13.57 -4.47 -9.92
N SER A 83 -13.67 -4.12 -8.63
CA SER A 83 -13.70 -5.11 -7.54
C SER A 83 -14.91 -6.03 -7.63
N ALA A 84 -16.09 -5.48 -7.93
CA ALA A 84 -17.31 -6.25 -8.12
C ALA A 84 -17.22 -7.15 -9.36
N PHE A 85 -16.61 -6.66 -10.45
CA PHE A 85 -16.38 -7.47 -11.67
C PHE A 85 -15.41 -8.63 -11.42
N ILE A 86 -14.30 -8.39 -10.73
CA ILE A 86 -13.33 -9.45 -10.41
C ILE A 86 -13.93 -10.46 -9.42
N GLN A 87 -14.70 -9.99 -8.45
CA GLN A 87 -15.36 -10.88 -7.49
C GLN A 87 -16.44 -11.74 -8.17
N THR A 88 -17.30 -11.14 -9.00
CA THR A 88 -18.32 -11.90 -9.76
C THR A 88 -17.70 -12.86 -10.76
N SER A 89 -16.62 -12.49 -11.46
CA SER A 89 -15.89 -13.40 -12.35
C SER A 89 -15.27 -14.58 -11.59
N ARG A 90 -14.80 -14.37 -10.35
CA ARG A 90 -14.28 -15.44 -9.51
C ARG A 90 -15.39 -16.37 -9.03
N GLU A 91 -16.50 -15.80 -8.56
CA GLU A 91 -17.69 -16.56 -8.16
C GLU A 91 -18.27 -17.40 -9.32
N ILE A 92 -18.29 -16.88 -10.55
CA ILE A 92 -18.68 -17.64 -11.75
C ILE A 92 -17.72 -18.81 -12.01
N SER A 93 -16.41 -18.60 -11.86
CA SER A 93 -15.41 -19.67 -12.04
C SER A 93 -15.52 -20.76 -10.97
N ASP A 94 -15.80 -20.37 -9.72
CA ASP A 94 -16.03 -21.29 -8.61
C ASP A 94 -17.31 -22.11 -8.86
N LEU A 95 -18.39 -21.47 -9.33
CA LEU A 95 -19.63 -22.15 -9.73
C LEU A 95 -19.43 -23.12 -10.90
N GLU A 96 -18.58 -22.79 -11.89
CA GLU A 96 -18.21 -23.72 -12.96
C GLU A 96 -17.48 -24.94 -12.40
N CYS A 97 -16.58 -24.77 -11.42
CA CYS A 97 -15.90 -25.88 -10.76
C CYS A 97 -16.88 -26.76 -9.96
N GLU A 98 -17.84 -26.16 -9.26
CA GLU A 98 -18.90 -26.88 -8.55
C GLU A 98 -19.82 -27.65 -9.50
N LEU A 99 -20.17 -27.08 -10.66
CA LEU A 99 -20.95 -27.76 -11.71
C LEU A 99 -20.20 -28.97 -12.28
N VAL A 100 -18.88 -28.86 -12.48
CA VAL A 100 -18.05 -29.99 -12.90
C VAL A 100 -18.04 -31.08 -11.82
N SER A 101 -17.97 -30.71 -10.53
CA SER A 101 -18.05 -31.64 -9.41
C SER A 101 -19.40 -32.36 -9.34
N MET A 102 -20.51 -31.63 -9.44
CA MET A 102 -21.85 -32.22 -9.50
C MET A 102 -22.02 -33.15 -10.70
N ARG A 103 -21.52 -32.76 -11.88
CA ARG A 103 -21.54 -33.62 -13.06
C ARG A 103 -20.80 -34.93 -12.79
N ASN A 104 -19.62 -34.86 -12.18
CA ASN A 104 -18.85 -36.05 -11.84
C ASN A 104 -19.59 -36.92 -10.80
N LEU A 105 -20.23 -36.32 -9.80
CA LEU A 105 -21.04 -37.04 -8.80
C LEU A 105 -22.29 -37.70 -9.43
N LEU A 106 -22.98 -37.02 -10.34
CA LEU A 106 -24.09 -37.58 -11.10
C LEU A 106 -23.62 -38.71 -12.01
N THR A 107 -22.43 -38.58 -12.60
CA THR A 107 -21.84 -39.64 -13.44
C THR A 107 -21.49 -40.87 -12.61
N THR A 108 -20.94 -40.70 -11.40
CA THR A 108 -20.64 -41.82 -10.49
C THR A 108 -21.90 -42.47 -9.93
N GLN A 109 -22.93 -41.68 -9.58
CA GLN A 109 -24.24 -42.22 -9.18
C GLN A 109 -24.92 -42.95 -10.34
N ALA A 110 -24.90 -42.41 -11.56
CA ALA A 110 -25.43 -43.08 -12.74
C ALA A 110 -24.70 -44.40 -13.00
N ALA A 111 -23.37 -44.45 -12.83
CA ALA A 111 -22.61 -45.69 -12.94
C ALA A 111 -22.97 -46.72 -11.85
N LEU A 112 -23.27 -46.28 -10.62
CA LEU A 112 -23.76 -47.15 -9.55
C LEU A 112 -25.16 -47.68 -9.84
N VAL A 113 -26.06 -46.84 -10.35
CA VAL A 113 -27.41 -47.24 -10.77
C VAL A 113 -27.35 -48.23 -11.93
N HIS A 114 -26.46 -48.02 -12.91
CA HIS A 114 -26.22 -48.99 -13.99
C HIS A 114 -25.67 -50.31 -13.45
N LYS A 115 -24.73 -50.30 -12.49
CA LYS A 115 -24.25 -51.52 -11.81
C LYS A 115 -25.33 -52.25 -11.01
N LEU A 116 -26.28 -51.52 -10.42
CA LEU A 116 -27.45 -52.10 -9.73
C LEU A 116 -28.48 -52.64 -10.72
N ALA A 117 -28.64 -52.00 -11.88
CA ALA A 117 -29.54 -52.45 -12.96
C ALA A 117 -29.00 -53.69 -13.70
N GLU A 118 -27.68 -53.92 -13.70
CA GLU A 118 -27.05 -55.14 -14.24
C GLU A 118 -27.21 -56.37 -13.32
N VAL A 119 -27.67 -56.19 -12.07
CA VAL A 119 -28.00 -57.31 -11.16
C VAL A 119 -29.39 -57.86 -11.51
N GLN A 120 -29.42 -58.80 -12.44
CA GLN A 120 -30.61 -59.60 -12.73
C GLN A 120 -30.91 -60.58 -11.58
N LEU A 121 -32.11 -60.46 -11.00
CA LEU A 121 -32.72 -61.44 -10.09
C LEU A 121 -32.93 -62.80 -10.79
N PRO A 122 -32.65 -63.95 -10.14
CA PRO A 122 -33.22 -65.23 -10.51
C PRO A 122 -34.62 -65.43 -9.87
N PRO A 123 -35.47 -66.29 -10.45
CA PRO A 123 -36.89 -66.35 -10.15
C PRO A 123 -37.24 -67.23 -8.93
N MET A 124 -38.42 -66.91 -8.39
CA MET A 124 -39.19 -67.63 -7.38
C MET A 124 -39.30 -69.15 -7.60
N ILE A 125 -39.10 -69.94 -6.54
CA ILE A 125 -39.68 -71.29 -6.33
C ILE A 125 -40.11 -71.36 -4.86
N SER A 126 -41.39 -71.11 -4.58
CA SER A 126 -42.42 -72.09 -4.17
C SER A 126 -42.29 -72.63 -2.74
N GLU A 127 -43.11 -72.08 -1.84
CA GLU A 127 -43.59 -72.79 -0.66
C GLU A 127 -44.54 -73.93 -1.09
N ASN A 128 -44.31 -75.17 -0.62
CA ASN A 128 -45.40 -76.01 -0.10
C ASN A 128 -44.87 -77.26 0.65
N GLY A 129 -45.41 -77.49 1.85
CA GLY A 129 -45.62 -78.81 2.44
C GLY A 129 -44.57 -79.35 3.42
N GLY A 130 -44.90 -79.43 4.72
CA GLY A 130 -44.16 -80.25 5.68
C GLY A 130 -44.48 -79.99 7.15
N SER A 131 -45.39 -80.78 7.69
CA SER A 131 -45.94 -80.85 9.06
C SER A 131 -44.93 -80.90 10.24
N LEU A 132 -45.40 -80.39 11.39
CA LEU A 132 -45.02 -80.70 12.79
C LEU A 132 -44.77 -82.21 13.05
N PRO A 133 -43.99 -82.65 14.09
CA PRO A 133 -44.15 -82.19 15.47
C PRO A 133 -42.92 -82.07 16.39
N HIS A 134 -43.11 -81.23 17.42
CA HIS A 134 -42.60 -81.26 18.81
C HIS A 134 -41.36 -82.11 19.16
N GLU A 135 -40.37 -81.45 19.78
CA GLU A 135 -40.01 -81.76 21.17
C GLU A 135 -39.37 -80.54 21.88
N ASN A 136 -39.85 -80.28 23.10
CA ASN A 136 -39.41 -79.24 24.00
C ASN A 136 -38.10 -79.62 24.71
N GLY A 137 -37.21 -78.65 24.89
CA GLY A 137 -36.31 -78.53 26.05
C GLY A 137 -36.26 -77.05 26.44
N HIS A 138 -37.08 -76.60 27.41
CA HIS A 138 -36.68 -76.37 28.81
C HIS A 138 -35.42 -75.48 28.90
N VAL A 139 -35.58 -74.14 28.92
CA VAL A 139 -35.87 -73.29 30.10
C VAL A 139 -34.65 -73.16 31.01
N ASP A 140 -33.94 -72.04 30.85
CA ASP A 140 -33.45 -71.23 31.97
C ASP A 140 -34.34 -69.97 32.03
N ASP A 141 -35.52 -70.07 32.63
CA ASP A 141 -36.45 -68.95 32.89
C ASP A 141 -36.22 -68.34 34.29
N ASP A 142 -35.38 -69.00 35.11
CA ASP A 142 -35.03 -68.57 36.47
C ASP A 142 -33.91 -67.50 36.48
N SER A 143 -32.97 -67.55 35.54
CA SER A 143 -31.89 -66.54 35.42
C SER A 143 -32.39 -65.18 34.90
N THR A 144 -33.44 -65.19 34.09
CA THR A 144 -34.01 -64.00 33.44
C THR A 144 -34.86 -63.19 34.42
N SER A 145 -35.68 -63.88 35.23
CA SER A 145 -36.50 -63.26 36.28
C SER A 145 -35.65 -62.73 37.46
N ALA A 146 -34.61 -63.46 37.88
CA ALA A 146 -33.66 -63.00 38.89
C ALA A 146 -32.95 -61.71 38.46
N SER A 147 -32.47 -61.66 37.22
CA SER A 147 -31.82 -60.47 36.65
C SER A 147 -32.78 -59.27 36.52
N GLU A 148 -34.06 -59.49 36.20
CA GLU A 148 -35.10 -58.45 36.19
C GLU A 148 -35.44 -57.92 37.59
N THR A 149 -35.47 -58.79 38.61
CA THR A 149 -35.68 -58.37 40.01
C THR A 149 -34.49 -57.58 40.56
N GLU A 150 -33.27 -57.97 40.20
CA GLU A 150 -32.05 -57.26 40.57
C GLU A 150 -31.97 -55.88 39.88
N ALA A 151 -32.34 -55.80 38.60
CA ALA A 151 -32.44 -54.53 37.86
C ALA A 151 -33.48 -53.57 38.48
N ARG A 152 -34.65 -54.07 38.91
CA ARG A 152 -35.64 -53.26 39.66
C ARG A 152 -35.08 -52.73 40.98
N ALA A 153 -34.47 -53.59 41.78
CA ALA A 153 -33.89 -53.19 43.06
C ALA A 153 -32.80 -52.12 42.89
N LEU A 154 -31.98 -52.23 41.85
CA LEU A 154 -30.96 -51.24 41.52
C LEU A 154 -31.57 -49.91 41.04
N LEU A 155 -32.68 -49.92 40.28
CA LEU A 155 -33.41 -48.70 39.91
C LEU A 155 -34.02 -48.01 41.15
N ASP A 156 -34.61 -48.75 42.09
CA ASP A 156 -35.14 -48.17 43.33
C ASP A 156 -34.04 -47.51 44.18
N VAL A 157 -32.88 -48.17 44.28
CA VAL A 157 -31.70 -47.63 44.96
C VAL A 157 -31.13 -46.40 44.24
N THR A 158 -31.23 -46.37 42.91
CA THR A 158 -30.80 -45.21 42.10
C THR A 158 -31.65 -43.98 42.43
N ASP A 159 -32.97 -44.12 42.58
CA ASP A 159 -33.84 -42.99 42.97
C ASP A 159 -33.47 -42.41 44.34
N ILE A 160 -33.08 -43.27 45.29
CA ILE A 160 -32.55 -42.84 46.60
C ILE A 160 -31.25 -42.05 46.41
N TYR A 161 -30.32 -42.54 45.58
CA TYR A 161 -29.05 -41.85 45.33
C TYR A 161 -29.21 -40.52 44.56
N ILE A 162 -30.17 -40.43 43.63
CA ILE A 162 -30.53 -39.18 42.95
C ILE A 162 -31.08 -38.18 43.96
N ALA A 163 -31.97 -38.59 44.86
CA ALA A 163 -32.54 -37.74 45.91
C ALA A 163 -31.47 -37.25 46.91
N GLU A 164 -30.54 -38.12 47.30
CA GLU A 164 -29.42 -37.80 48.18
C GLU A 164 -28.26 -37.06 47.48
N ARG A 165 -28.36 -36.81 46.17
CA ARG A 165 -27.33 -36.16 45.33
C ARG A 165 -25.99 -36.89 45.34
N LYS A 166 -25.99 -38.22 45.54
CA LYS A 166 -24.80 -39.08 45.51
C LYS A 166 -24.49 -39.48 44.06
N ILE A 167 -24.01 -38.53 43.25
CA ILE A 167 -23.83 -38.63 41.79
C ILE A 167 -23.06 -39.90 41.38
N GLU A 168 -21.88 -40.15 41.95
CA GLU A 168 -21.06 -41.33 41.58
C GLU A 168 -21.76 -42.66 41.89
N LYS A 169 -22.47 -42.75 43.01
CA LYS A 169 -23.20 -43.97 43.39
C LYS A 169 -24.42 -44.19 42.51
N ALA A 170 -25.09 -43.12 42.10
CA ALA A 170 -26.20 -43.18 41.14
C ALA A 170 -25.71 -43.63 39.75
N LEU A 171 -24.56 -43.12 39.29
CA LEU A 171 -23.94 -43.54 38.02
C LEU A 171 -23.55 -45.02 38.04
N ASP A 172 -22.89 -45.48 39.10
CA ASP A 172 -22.47 -46.88 39.20
C ASP A 172 -23.66 -47.83 39.25
N ALA A 173 -24.76 -47.44 39.92
CA ALA A 173 -26.01 -48.20 39.94
C ALA A 173 -26.67 -48.26 38.56
N LEU A 174 -26.76 -47.14 37.85
CA LEU A 174 -27.31 -47.08 36.48
C LEU A 174 -26.48 -47.89 35.48
N GLN A 175 -25.15 -47.85 35.56
CA GLN A 175 -24.27 -48.63 34.67
C GLN A 175 -24.43 -50.14 34.90
N ARG A 176 -24.63 -50.58 36.15
CA ARG A 176 -24.94 -51.99 36.47
C ARG A 176 -26.33 -52.39 35.97
N CYS A 177 -27.33 -51.53 36.14
CA CYS A 177 -28.66 -51.73 35.54
C CYS A 177 -28.57 -51.91 34.02
N GLU A 178 -27.86 -51.03 33.32
CA GLU A 178 -27.73 -51.10 31.86
C GLU A 178 -27.08 -52.41 31.41
N ALA A 179 -26.05 -52.89 32.12
CA ALA A 179 -25.39 -54.16 31.83
C ALA A 179 -26.34 -55.37 31.97
N LEU A 180 -27.25 -55.33 32.96
CA LEU A 180 -28.27 -56.35 33.18
C LEU A 180 -29.42 -56.26 32.16
N LEU A 181 -29.78 -55.05 31.71
CA LEU A 181 -30.82 -54.77 30.72
C LEU A 181 -30.39 -55.12 29.29
N ARG A 182 -29.11 -55.01 28.93
CA ARG A 182 -28.58 -55.28 27.58
C ARG A 182 -28.91 -56.69 27.01
N PRO A 183 -28.88 -57.80 27.79
CA PRO A 183 -29.33 -59.12 27.32
C PRO A 183 -30.85 -59.33 27.35
N LEU A 184 -31.61 -58.53 28.11
CA LEU A 184 -33.05 -58.68 28.34
C LEU A 184 -33.86 -57.92 27.27
N LYS A 185 -34.05 -58.51 26.08
CA LYS A 185 -34.77 -57.86 24.96
C LYS A 185 -36.31 -57.72 25.14
N SER A 186 -36.88 -57.95 26.32
CA SER A 186 -38.30 -58.29 26.48
C SER A 186 -39.15 -57.38 27.40
N SER A 187 -38.59 -56.44 28.16
CA SER A 187 -39.36 -55.67 29.16
C SER A 187 -39.40 -54.16 28.89
N ASN A 188 -40.33 -53.73 28.03
CA ASN A 188 -40.57 -52.31 27.71
C ASN A 188 -40.79 -51.42 28.95
N SER A 189 -41.35 -51.97 30.04
CA SER A 189 -41.64 -51.22 31.27
C SER A 189 -40.38 -50.83 32.07
N LEU A 190 -39.38 -51.73 32.12
CA LEU A 190 -38.13 -51.50 32.84
C LEU A 190 -37.21 -50.58 32.05
N GLU A 191 -37.19 -50.73 30.73
CA GLU A 191 -36.48 -49.81 29.85
C GLU A 191 -37.01 -48.37 29.97
N GLN A 192 -38.33 -48.20 30.07
CA GLN A 192 -38.94 -46.87 30.30
C GLN A 192 -38.53 -46.26 31.64
N LEU A 193 -38.57 -47.04 32.74
CA LEU A 193 -38.14 -46.56 34.06
C LEU A 193 -36.64 -46.22 34.11
N PHE A 194 -35.80 -47.04 33.49
CA PHE A 194 -34.38 -46.77 33.34
C PHE A 194 -34.14 -45.46 32.56
N MET A 195 -34.85 -45.25 31.45
CA MET A 195 -34.72 -44.01 30.67
C MET A 195 -35.20 -42.78 31.43
N ASP A 196 -36.28 -42.88 32.21
CA ASP A 196 -36.78 -41.78 33.06
C ASP A 196 -35.76 -41.41 34.15
N GLN A 197 -35.20 -42.39 34.86
CA GLN A 197 -34.17 -42.14 35.86
C GLN A 197 -32.88 -41.57 35.26
N ARG A 198 -32.47 -42.06 34.08
CA ARG A 198 -31.32 -41.53 33.34
C ARG A 198 -31.55 -40.07 32.95
N LEU A 199 -32.75 -39.73 32.46
CA LEU A 199 -33.13 -38.36 32.13
C LEU A 199 -33.11 -37.44 33.36
N ARG A 200 -33.69 -37.86 34.48
CA ARG A 200 -33.69 -37.08 35.74
C ARG A 200 -32.29 -36.80 36.26
N LEU A 201 -31.39 -37.79 36.20
CA LEU A 201 -29.99 -37.60 36.58
C LEU A 201 -29.29 -36.61 35.63
N THR A 202 -29.52 -36.72 34.32
CA THR A 202 -29.00 -35.78 33.31
C THR A 202 -29.50 -34.35 33.55
N GLU A 203 -30.79 -34.15 33.86
CA GLU A 203 -31.34 -32.83 34.19
C GLU A 203 -30.71 -32.23 35.45
N LEU A 204 -30.53 -33.04 36.50
CA LEU A 204 -29.92 -32.63 37.76
C LEU A 204 -28.45 -32.23 37.56
N LEU A 205 -27.67 -33.00 36.79
CA LEU A 205 -26.30 -32.66 36.42
C LEU A 205 -26.25 -31.39 35.54
N THR A 206 -27.19 -31.25 34.61
CA THR A 206 -27.31 -30.05 33.77
C THR A 206 -27.58 -28.80 34.62
N GLN A 207 -28.44 -28.91 35.64
CA GLN A 207 -28.71 -27.83 36.58
C GLN A 207 -27.47 -27.46 37.39
N PHE A 208 -26.69 -28.43 37.86
CA PHE A 208 -25.44 -28.15 38.60
C PHE A 208 -24.41 -27.42 37.73
N ALA A 209 -24.20 -27.85 36.49
CA ALA A 209 -23.23 -27.22 35.60
C ALA A 209 -23.59 -25.76 35.25
N LYS A 210 -24.89 -25.42 35.20
CA LYS A 210 -25.39 -24.06 34.95
C LYS A 210 -25.25 -23.12 36.16
N GLN A 211 -24.89 -23.61 37.34
CA GLN A 211 -24.77 -22.77 38.53
C GLN A 211 -23.60 -21.78 38.41
N PRO A 212 -23.80 -20.47 38.69
CA PRO A 212 -22.75 -19.47 38.55
C PRO A 212 -21.54 -19.67 39.47
N SER A 213 -21.72 -20.38 40.58
CA SER A 213 -20.76 -20.59 41.67
C SER A 213 -19.97 -21.90 41.60
N ILE A 214 -20.26 -22.78 40.64
CA ILE A 214 -19.61 -24.10 40.55
C ILE A 214 -18.10 -23.95 40.28
N ARG A 215 -17.26 -24.67 41.05
CA ARG A 215 -15.80 -24.60 40.86
C ARG A 215 -15.35 -25.37 39.62
N SER A 216 -14.18 -25.05 39.08
CA SER A 216 -13.66 -25.67 37.85
C SER A 216 -13.42 -27.18 37.96
N ALA A 217 -13.18 -27.69 39.17
CA ALA A 217 -13.04 -29.13 39.44
C ALA A 217 -14.41 -29.82 39.51
N GLU A 218 -15.36 -29.20 40.22
CA GLU A 218 -16.75 -29.68 40.33
C GLU A 218 -17.44 -29.70 38.96
N LEU A 219 -17.20 -28.68 38.13
CA LEU A 219 -17.68 -28.64 36.75
C LEU A 219 -17.14 -29.85 35.97
N ARG A 220 -15.84 -30.12 36.01
CA ARG A 220 -15.24 -31.26 35.31
C ARG A 220 -15.82 -32.60 35.76
N SER A 221 -16.06 -32.80 37.06
CA SER A 221 -16.72 -34.01 37.55
C SER A 221 -18.15 -34.15 37.05
N VAL A 222 -18.93 -33.05 37.00
CA VAL A 222 -20.31 -33.06 36.49
C VAL A 222 -20.35 -33.35 34.98
N ILE A 223 -19.43 -32.76 34.20
CA ILE A 223 -19.33 -33.03 32.77
C ILE A 223 -18.87 -34.47 32.48
N SER A 224 -17.89 -34.99 33.25
CA SER A 224 -17.48 -36.40 33.13
C SER A 224 -18.59 -37.38 33.51
N ALA A 225 -19.42 -37.04 34.49
CA ALA A 225 -20.63 -37.79 34.84
C ALA A 225 -21.64 -37.83 33.69
N LEU A 226 -21.84 -36.71 32.99
CA LEU A 226 -22.73 -36.64 31.81
C LEU A 226 -22.19 -37.43 30.63
N ASP A 227 -20.88 -37.38 30.37
CA ASP A 227 -20.24 -38.18 29.33
C ASP A 227 -20.38 -39.70 29.61
N ARG A 228 -20.18 -40.11 30.86
CA ARG A 228 -20.41 -41.50 31.32
C ARG A 228 -21.86 -41.97 31.17
N LEU A 229 -22.83 -41.06 31.15
CA LEU A 229 -24.25 -41.36 30.90
C LEU A 229 -24.56 -41.57 29.41
N GLY A 230 -23.60 -41.32 28.52
CA GLY A 230 -23.74 -41.47 27.07
C GLY A 230 -24.24 -40.21 26.34
N ASP A 231 -24.21 -39.05 27.00
CA ASP A 231 -24.64 -37.76 26.43
C ASP A 231 -23.46 -36.78 26.27
N GLY A 232 -22.40 -37.26 25.62
CA GLY A 232 -21.15 -36.52 25.42
C GLY A 232 -21.30 -35.19 24.65
N PRO A 233 -22.07 -35.10 23.54
CA PRO A 233 -22.27 -33.84 22.81
C PRO A 233 -22.94 -32.74 23.65
N HIS A 234 -23.97 -33.10 24.42
CA HIS A 234 -24.61 -32.16 25.34
C HIS A 234 -23.64 -31.76 26.46
N ALA A 235 -22.91 -32.72 27.02
CA ALA A 235 -21.90 -32.46 28.06
C ALA A 235 -20.81 -31.48 27.57
N HIS A 236 -20.32 -31.66 26.34
CA HIS A 236 -19.32 -30.78 25.75
C HIS A 236 -19.87 -29.37 25.51
N THR A 237 -21.07 -29.26 24.92
CA THR A 237 -21.75 -27.97 24.72
C THR A 237 -21.97 -27.23 26.05
N LEU A 238 -22.38 -27.95 27.09
CA LEU A 238 -22.61 -27.41 28.43
C LEU A 238 -21.32 -26.91 29.08
N LEU A 239 -20.21 -27.63 28.90
CA LEU A 239 -18.88 -27.21 29.35
C LEU A 239 -18.51 -25.86 28.73
N LEU A 240 -18.61 -25.75 27.40
CA LEU A 240 -18.30 -24.52 26.67
C LEU A 240 -19.21 -23.36 27.07
N TYR A 241 -20.52 -23.62 27.20
CA TYR A 241 -21.50 -22.63 27.67
C TYR A 241 -21.16 -22.09 29.07
N SER A 242 -20.78 -22.98 29.99
CA SER A 242 -20.40 -22.57 31.35
C SER A 242 -19.13 -21.72 31.38
N HIS A 243 -18.17 -21.99 30.48
CA HIS A 243 -16.97 -21.17 30.32
C HIS A 243 -17.28 -19.80 29.70
N HIS A 244 -18.19 -19.76 28.72
CA HIS A 244 -18.70 -18.52 28.13
C HIS A 244 -19.39 -17.63 29.18
N ASP A 245 -20.33 -18.15 29.95
CA ASP A 245 -21.06 -17.37 30.96
C ASP A 245 -20.12 -16.79 32.03
N ARG A 246 -19.14 -17.58 32.49
CA ARG A 246 -18.10 -17.10 33.42
C ARG A 246 -17.27 -15.98 32.79
N LEU A 247 -16.90 -16.14 31.52
CA LEU A 247 -16.12 -15.16 30.78
C LEU A 247 -16.90 -13.84 30.66
N GLN A 248 -18.16 -13.89 30.25
CA GLN A 248 -19.02 -12.70 30.13
C GLN A 248 -19.17 -11.95 31.45
N ARG A 249 -19.39 -12.68 32.56
CA ARG A 249 -19.43 -12.07 33.91
C ARG A 249 -18.10 -11.44 34.30
N ALA A 250 -16.98 -12.07 33.95
CA ALA A 250 -15.65 -11.55 34.25
C ALA A 250 -15.33 -10.29 33.41
N ILE A 251 -15.73 -10.27 32.13
CA ILE A 251 -15.62 -9.09 31.25
C ILE A 251 -16.48 -7.94 31.78
N ALA A 252 -17.70 -8.21 32.24
CA ALA A 252 -18.59 -7.16 32.78
C ALA A 252 -17.99 -6.42 33.99
N ASN A 253 -17.09 -7.08 34.74
CA ASN A 253 -16.36 -6.47 35.86
C ASN A 253 -15.15 -5.62 35.41
N LEU A 254 -14.69 -5.79 34.16
CA LEU A 254 -13.56 -5.06 33.61
C LEU A 254 -14.04 -3.69 33.09
N ARG A 255 -13.67 -2.60 33.77
CA ARG A 255 -14.05 -1.25 33.34
C ARG A 255 -13.12 -0.70 32.25
N PRO A 256 -13.64 -0.20 31.12
CA PRO A 256 -12.84 0.59 30.17
C PRO A 256 -12.38 1.89 30.86
N SER A 257 -11.07 2.07 31.05
CA SER A 257 -10.53 3.30 31.64
C SER A 257 -10.60 4.45 30.63
N GLY A 258 -11.16 5.60 31.03
CA GLY A 258 -11.60 6.65 30.11
C GLY A 258 -10.57 7.68 29.67
N THR A 259 -9.30 7.68 30.14
CA THR A 259 -8.44 8.86 29.96
C THR A 259 -6.95 8.60 29.69
N SER A 260 -6.50 7.35 29.62
CA SER A 260 -5.12 7.10 29.19
C SER A 260 -5.03 5.73 28.53
N TYR A 261 -4.45 5.74 27.33
CA TYR A 261 -3.81 4.62 26.67
C TYR A 261 -4.45 3.24 26.92
N GLY A 262 -5.28 2.77 25.98
CA GLY A 262 -6.04 1.51 26.06
C GLY A 262 -5.20 0.24 26.27
N GLY A 263 -3.87 0.32 26.35
CA GLY A 263 -2.97 -0.81 26.57
C GLY A 263 -3.27 -1.61 27.85
N ALA A 264 -3.56 -0.95 28.98
CA ALA A 264 -3.88 -1.67 30.23
C ALA A 264 -5.21 -2.43 30.14
N TYR A 265 -6.23 -1.80 29.54
CA TYR A 265 -7.51 -2.44 29.28
C TYR A 265 -7.36 -3.61 28.31
N THR A 266 -6.63 -3.41 27.20
CA THR A 266 -6.33 -4.47 26.24
C THR A 266 -5.60 -5.64 26.89
N ALA A 267 -4.54 -5.39 27.66
CA ALA A 267 -3.78 -6.44 28.33
C ALA A 267 -4.66 -7.24 29.30
N GLY A 268 -5.46 -6.56 30.12
CA GLY A 268 -6.40 -7.21 31.03
C GLY A 268 -7.45 -8.04 30.30
N LEU A 269 -8.02 -7.50 29.21
CA LEU A 269 -9.01 -8.20 28.40
C LEU A 269 -8.42 -9.41 27.67
N CYS A 270 -7.22 -9.28 27.10
CA CYS A 270 -6.49 -10.38 26.46
C CYS A 270 -6.21 -11.50 27.47
N GLN A 271 -5.65 -11.15 28.62
CA GLN A 271 -5.34 -12.12 29.67
C GLN A 271 -6.60 -12.88 30.09
N LEU A 272 -7.73 -12.18 30.26
CA LEU A 272 -8.98 -12.76 30.70
C LEU A 272 -9.61 -13.67 29.63
N VAL A 273 -9.73 -13.22 28.39
CA VAL A 273 -10.31 -14.02 27.30
C VAL A 273 -9.45 -15.25 26.97
N PHE A 274 -8.17 -15.05 26.69
CA PHE A 274 -7.31 -16.14 26.22
C PHE A 274 -6.99 -17.15 27.33
N SER A 275 -6.96 -16.74 28.61
CA SER A 275 -6.84 -17.71 29.72
C SER A 275 -8.10 -18.56 29.91
N HIS A 276 -9.29 -17.99 29.73
CA HIS A 276 -10.54 -18.74 29.76
C HIS A 276 -10.64 -19.73 28.59
N ILE A 277 -10.21 -19.33 27.38
CA ILE A 277 -10.12 -20.23 26.23
C ILE A 277 -9.15 -21.38 26.52
N ALA A 278 -7.94 -21.09 27.04
CA ALA A 278 -6.98 -22.12 27.44
C ALA A 278 -7.57 -23.08 28.49
N GLN A 279 -8.29 -22.54 29.49
CA GLN A 279 -8.89 -23.36 30.54
C GLN A 279 -10.03 -24.25 30.02
N ALA A 280 -10.84 -23.76 29.08
CA ALA A 280 -11.87 -24.55 28.42
C ALA A 280 -11.24 -25.67 27.57
N ALA A 281 -10.20 -25.36 26.79
CA ALA A 281 -9.47 -26.35 25.99
C ALA A 281 -8.87 -27.47 26.88
N ARG A 282 -8.22 -27.10 27.99
CA ARG A 282 -7.68 -28.06 28.97
C ARG A 282 -8.77 -28.90 29.64
N SER A 283 -9.95 -28.33 29.88
CA SER A 283 -11.04 -29.04 30.53
C SER A 283 -11.74 -29.98 29.57
N SER A 284 -11.86 -29.60 28.29
CA SER A 284 -12.38 -30.46 27.22
C SER A 284 -11.46 -31.66 26.99
N THR A 285 -10.15 -31.45 26.79
CA THR A 285 -9.19 -32.56 26.59
C THR A 285 -9.09 -33.47 27.81
N ALA A 286 -9.20 -32.95 29.03
CA ALA A 286 -9.17 -33.75 30.25
C ALA A 286 -10.40 -34.67 30.42
N VAL A 287 -11.56 -34.31 29.86
CA VAL A 287 -12.81 -35.09 30.02
C VAL A 287 -13.06 -35.99 28.82
N PHE A 288 -12.90 -35.47 27.60
CA PHE A 288 -13.29 -36.16 26.37
C PHE A 288 -12.10 -36.71 25.55
N GLY A 289 -10.86 -36.40 25.94
CA GLY A 289 -9.66 -36.76 25.19
C GLY A 289 -9.56 -36.03 23.84
N GLU A 290 -8.75 -36.56 22.92
CA GLU A 290 -8.53 -35.99 21.58
C GLU A 290 -9.52 -36.56 20.54
N GLN A 291 -10.82 -36.45 20.82
CA GLN A 291 -11.84 -36.82 19.83
C GLN A 291 -12.05 -35.68 18.82
N PRO A 292 -12.07 -35.96 17.50
CA PRO A 292 -12.13 -34.92 16.47
C PRO A 292 -13.45 -34.14 16.45
N SER A 293 -14.57 -34.77 16.85
CA SER A 293 -15.88 -34.12 16.96
C SER A 293 -15.86 -32.96 17.96
N TYR A 294 -15.43 -33.22 19.19
CA TYR A 294 -15.34 -32.21 20.25
C TYR A 294 -14.24 -31.18 20.00
N ALA A 295 -13.13 -31.59 19.37
CA ALA A 295 -12.10 -30.65 18.94
C ALA A 295 -12.66 -29.60 17.95
N SER A 296 -13.50 -30.00 17.00
CA SER A 296 -14.12 -29.08 16.03
C SER A 296 -15.07 -28.08 16.69
N GLU A 297 -15.90 -28.53 17.64
CA GLU A 297 -16.78 -27.66 18.43
C GLU A 297 -16.00 -26.68 19.31
N LEU A 298 -14.91 -27.14 19.93
CA LEU A 298 -14.02 -26.31 20.74
C LEU A 298 -13.37 -25.20 19.89
N VAL A 299 -12.92 -25.53 18.67
CA VAL A 299 -12.34 -24.55 17.74
C VAL A 299 -13.38 -23.51 17.32
N LEU A 300 -14.61 -23.92 17.00
CA LEU A 300 -15.70 -23.01 16.66
C LEU A 300 -16.06 -22.08 17.83
N TRP A 301 -16.12 -22.63 19.04
CA TRP A 301 -16.36 -21.83 20.25
C TRP A 301 -15.23 -20.84 20.53
N ALA A 302 -13.96 -21.28 20.46
CA ALA A 302 -12.80 -20.41 20.66
C ALA A 302 -12.75 -19.28 19.61
N ARG A 303 -13.14 -19.57 18.36
CA ARG A 303 -13.32 -18.57 17.30
C ARG A 303 -14.40 -17.55 17.70
N GLY A 304 -15.56 -18.00 18.17
CA GLY A 304 -16.64 -17.11 18.63
C GLY A 304 -16.24 -16.21 19.81
N GLU A 305 -15.50 -16.73 20.80
CA GLU A 305 -14.96 -15.89 21.88
C GLU A 305 -13.94 -14.87 21.39
N THR A 306 -13.12 -15.25 20.40
CA THR A 306 -12.17 -14.34 19.76
C THR A 306 -12.91 -13.23 18.98
N GLU A 307 -14.02 -13.55 18.31
CA GLU A 307 -14.86 -12.56 17.63
C GLU A 307 -15.47 -11.54 18.61
N ASN A 308 -16.02 -12.01 19.74
CA ASN A 308 -16.54 -11.17 20.81
C ASN A 308 -15.47 -10.24 21.39
N PHE A 309 -14.27 -10.78 21.63
CA PHE A 309 -13.10 -10.02 22.06
C PHE A 309 -12.72 -8.93 21.06
N VAL A 310 -12.64 -9.26 19.77
CA VAL A 310 -12.32 -8.26 18.72
C VAL A 310 -13.39 -7.17 18.67
N ALA A 311 -14.68 -7.51 18.82
CA ALA A 311 -15.75 -6.52 18.86
C ALA A 311 -15.58 -5.50 20.00
N LEU A 312 -15.18 -5.96 21.20
CA LEU A 312 -14.91 -5.10 22.34
C LEU A 312 -13.70 -4.19 22.11
N ILE A 313 -12.59 -4.74 21.62
CA ILE A 313 -11.38 -3.96 21.34
C ILE A 313 -11.63 -2.95 20.22
N LYS A 314 -12.37 -3.32 19.17
CA LYS A 314 -12.77 -2.39 18.12
C LYS A 314 -13.53 -1.20 18.68
N LYS A 315 -14.51 -1.47 19.56
CA LYS A 315 -15.35 -0.44 20.17
C LYS A 315 -14.57 0.49 21.10
N HIS A 316 -13.67 -0.05 21.92
CA HIS A 316 -13.08 0.69 23.04
C HIS A 316 -11.66 1.21 22.79
N VAL A 317 -10.92 0.65 21.81
CA VAL A 317 -9.52 0.99 21.58
C VAL A 317 -9.26 1.36 20.13
N LEU A 318 -9.61 0.49 19.18
CA LEU A 318 -9.20 0.68 17.78
C LEU A 318 -9.97 1.80 17.07
N SER A 319 -11.26 1.99 17.36
CA SER A 319 -12.05 3.10 16.81
C SER A 319 -11.48 4.47 17.22
N ALA A 320 -11.15 4.63 18.50
CA ALA A 320 -10.54 5.85 19.04
C ALA A 320 -9.12 6.06 18.50
N SER A 321 -8.35 4.99 18.37
CA SER A 321 -6.99 5.03 17.78
C SER A 321 -7.05 5.39 16.29
N ALA A 322 -8.01 4.85 15.55
CA ALA A 322 -8.22 5.17 14.13
C ALA A 322 -8.67 6.63 13.94
N ALA A 323 -9.59 7.13 14.77
CA ALA A 323 -10.06 8.51 14.69
C ALA A 323 -8.98 9.55 15.04
N SER A 324 -8.06 9.22 15.95
CA SER A 324 -6.98 10.13 16.40
C SER A 324 -5.66 9.94 15.66
N GLY A 325 -5.57 8.98 14.72
CA GLY A 325 -4.30 8.59 14.10
C GLY A 325 -3.30 7.95 15.08
N GLY A 326 -3.77 7.39 16.19
CA GLY A 326 -2.99 6.73 17.23
C GLY A 326 -2.50 5.33 16.86
N LEU A 327 -1.69 5.22 15.80
CA LEU A 327 -1.19 3.94 15.28
C LEU A 327 -0.46 3.10 16.34
N ARG A 328 0.39 3.71 17.18
CA ARG A 328 1.09 2.99 18.25
C ARG A 328 0.15 2.23 19.19
N ALA A 329 -0.93 2.87 19.62
CA ALA A 329 -1.89 2.24 20.53
C ALA A 329 -2.61 1.06 19.86
N ALA A 330 -2.94 1.18 18.57
CA ALA A 330 -3.48 0.09 17.78
C ALA A 330 -2.45 -1.05 17.60
N ALA A 331 -1.19 -0.72 17.32
CA ALA A 331 -0.11 -1.68 17.11
C ALA A 331 0.18 -2.50 18.37
N GLU A 332 0.37 -1.84 19.52
CA GLU A 332 0.59 -2.52 20.79
C GLU A 332 -0.61 -3.38 21.20
N CYS A 333 -1.83 -2.90 20.96
CA CYS A 333 -3.04 -3.67 21.22
C CYS A 333 -3.06 -5.00 20.44
N VAL A 334 -2.73 -4.93 19.15
CA VAL A 334 -2.67 -6.12 18.29
C VAL A 334 -1.51 -7.03 18.65
N GLN A 335 -0.35 -6.47 18.98
CA GLN A 335 0.82 -7.23 19.37
C GLN A 335 0.59 -8.04 20.65
N ILE A 336 -0.03 -7.44 21.66
CA ILE A 336 -0.40 -8.13 22.90
C ILE A 336 -1.36 -9.29 22.59
N ALA A 337 -2.40 -9.03 21.80
CA ALA A 337 -3.39 -10.04 21.44
C ALA A 337 -2.77 -11.20 20.65
N LEU A 338 -1.92 -10.91 19.66
CA LEU A 338 -1.18 -11.92 18.90
C LEU A 338 -0.25 -12.74 19.80
N GLY A 339 0.44 -12.10 20.75
CA GLY A 339 1.28 -12.78 21.74
C GLY A 339 0.51 -13.75 22.64
N HIS A 340 -0.77 -13.49 22.92
CA HIS A 340 -1.62 -14.46 23.60
C HIS A 340 -2.13 -15.57 22.67
N CYS A 341 -2.39 -15.29 21.39
CA CYS A 341 -2.76 -16.31 20.42
C CYS A 341 -1.64 -17.34 20.20
N THR A 342 -0.37 -16.93 20.18
CA THR A 342 0.76 -17.86 20.04
C THR A 342 0.89 -18.81 21.24
N LEU A 343 0.52 -18.37 22.45
CA LEU A 343 0.48 -19.25 23.62
C LEU A 343 -0.61 -20.33 23.52
N LEU A 344 -1.70 -20.06 22.79
CA LEU A 344 -2.80 -21.00 22.58
C LEU A 344 -2.49 -22.08 21.55
N GLU A 345 -1.49 -21.87 20.69
CA GLU A 345 -1.02 -22.88 19.74
C GLU A 345 -0.51 -24.14 20.46
N GLY A 346 0.02 -24.01 21.69
CA GLY A 346 0.40 -25.14 22.55
C GLY A 346 -0.77 -26.04 22.98
N TYR A 347 -2.01 -25.56 22.87
CA TYR A 347 -3.24 -26.33 23.09
C TYR A 347 -3.92 -26.76 21.78
N GLY A 348 -3.24 -26.61 20.63
CA GLY A 348 -3.79 -26.93 19.31
C GLY A 348 -4.73 -25.86 18.73
N LEU A 349 -4.78 -24.66 19.31
CA LEU A 349 -5.68 -23.57 18.89
C LEU A 349 -4.91 -22.45 18.17
N ALA A 350 -4.87 -22.52 16.84
CA ALA A 350 -4.26 -21.48 16.00
C ALA A 350 -5.23 -20.33 15.70
N LEU A 351 -5.34 -19.35 16.61
CA LEU A 351 -6.27 -18.22 16.49
C LEU A 351 -5.67 -16.97 15.82
N SER A 352 -4.34 -16.90 15.68
CA SER A 352 -3.62 -15.75 15.12
C SER A 352 -4.16 -15.31 13.74
N PRO A 353 -4.40 -16.20 12.76
CA PRO A 353 -4.91 -15.80 11.43
C PRO A 353 -6.30 -15.17 11.49
N VAL A 354 -7.19 -15.68 12.36
CA VAL A 354 -8.55 -15.15 12.55
C VAL A 354 -8.47 -13.75 13.14
N LEU A 355 -7.66 -13.57 14.19
CA LEU A 355 -7.47 -12.27 14.83
C LEU A 355 -6.93 -11.23 13.82
N THR A 356 -5.88 -11.59 13.08
CA THR A 356 -5.29 -10.71 12.06
C THR A 356 -6.30 -10.30 11.01
N MET A 357 -7.08 -11.26 10.48
CA MET A 357 -8.11 -10.99 9.47
C MET A 357 -9.15 -9.98 9.96
N MET A 358 -9.59 -10.10 11.22
CA MET A 358 -10.64 -9.23 11.75
C MET A 358 -10.15 -7.83 12.11
N VAL A 359 -8.91 -7.70 12.59
CA VAL A 359 -8.37 -6.42 13.10
C VAL A 359 -7.66 -5.61 12.02
N LYS A 360 -7.16 -6.26 10.95
CA LYS A 360 -6.43 -5.61 9.84
C LYS A 360 -7.12 -4.35 9.29
N PRO A 361 -8.43 -4.32 8.97
CA PRO A 361 -9.07 -3.11 8.44
C PRO A 361 -9.00 -1.91 9.41
N SER A 362 -9.11 -2.15 10.71
CA SER A 362 -9.03 -1.08 11.72
C SER A 362 -7.60 -0.55 11.89
N VAL A 363 -6.60 -1.42 11.71
CA VAL A 363 -5.19 -1.03 11.72
C VAL A 363 -4.84 -0.24 10.46
N GLU A 364 -5.30 -0.67 9.29
CA GLU A 364 -5.12 0.06 8.02
C GLU A 364 -5.76 1.46 8.11
N GLN A 365 -6.95 1.58 8.69
CA GLN A 365 -7.58 2.88 8.94
C GLN A 365 -6.76 3.76 9.88
N ALA A 366 -6.20 3.20 10.97
CA ALA A 366 -5.34 3.95 11.89
C ALA A 366 -4.00 4.36 11.24
N LEU A 367 -3.47 3.52 10.35
CA LEU A 367 -2.28 3.78 9.55
C LEU A 367 -2.54 4.96 8.60
N ASP A 368 -3.61 4.93 7.81
CA ASP A 368 -3.98 6.01 6.89
C ASP A 368 -4.26 7.33 7.63
N ALA A 369 -4.95 7.28 8.77
CA ALA A 369 -5.20 8.46 9.60
C ALA A 369 -3.89 9.05 10.17
N ASN A 370 -2.94 8.21 10.57
CA ASN A 370 -1.63 8.66 11.03
C ASN A 370 -0.84 9.31 9.88
N LEU A 371 -0.84 8.73 8.68
CA LEU A 371 -0.22 9.31 7.50
C LEU A 371 -0.77 10.72 7.22
N ARG A 372 -2.10 10.89 7.17
CA ARG A 372 -2.73 12.21 6.98
C ARG A 372 -2.32 13.20 8.06
N ARG A 373 -2.29 12.76 9.33
CA ARG A 373 -1.82 13.62 10.45
C ARG A 373 -0.36 14.05 10.28
N ILE A 374 0.51 13.17 9.73
CA ILE A 374 1.89 13.53 9.41
C ILE A 374 1.91 14.57 8.28
N GLU A 375 1.13 14.35 7.23
CA GLU A 375 1.00 15.28 6.10
C GLU A 375 0.58 16.69 6.57
N ASP A 376 -0.50 16.78 7.34
CA ASP A 376 -1.01 18.04 7.92
C ASP A 376 0.02 18.69 8.85
N SER A 377 0.74 17.90 9.65
CA SER A 377 1.76 18.44 10.54
C SER A 377 2.97 18.97 9.77
N VAL A 378 3.33 18.32 8.67
CA VAL A 378 4.49 18.71 7.85
C VAL A 378 4.17 19.93 7.00
N SER A 379 2.95 20.05 6.48
CA SER A 379 2.52 21.24 5.74
C SER A 379 2.61 22.51 6.58
N VAL A 380 2.15 22.46 7.84
CA VAL A 380 2.29 23.55 8.82
C VAL A 380 3.74 23.89 9.12
N LEU A 381 4.59 22.89 9.28
CA LEU A 381 6.01 23.10 9.55
C LEU A 381 6.76 23.66 8.33
N ALA A 382 6.39 23.23 7.12
CA ALA A 382 6.96 23.72 5.87
C ALA A 382 6.59 25.18 5.61
N ALA A 383 5.34 25.59 5.92
CA ALA A 383 4.92 26.97 5.76
C ALA A 383 5.66 27.96 6.68
N ALA A 384 6.16 27.48 7.83
CA ALA A 384 6.94 28.27 8.78
C ALA A 384 8.46 28.11 8.61
N ASP A 385 8.93 27.38 7.60
CA ASP A 385 10.36 27.10 7.41
C ASP A 385 11.05 28.25 6.67
N ASP A 386 12.33 28.47 7.01
CA ASP A 386 13.17 29.49 6.40
C ASP A 386 14.09 28.93 5.30
N TRP A 387 13.97 27.63 4.99
CA TRP A 387 14.79 26.92 4.01
C TRP A 387 16.30 26.94 4.32
N THR A 388 16.68 27.21 5.55
CA THR A 388 18.08 27.17 5.99
C THR A 388 18.46 25.75 6.41
N LEU A 389 19.60 25.25 5.91
CA LEU A 389 20.09 23.92 6.27
C LEU A 389 20.85 23.96 7.59
N VAL A 390 20.28 23.35 8.62
CA VAL A 390 20.85 23.29 9.96
C VAL A 390 21.38 21.87 10.23
N GLN A 391 22.37 21.76 11.12
CA GLN A 391 22.76 20.47 11.68
C GLN A 391 21.66 19.89 12.57
N PRO A 392 21.58 18.56 12.72
CA PRO A 392 20.56 17.97 13.57
C PRO A 392 20.72 18.47 15.01
N PRO A 393 19.65 18.91 15.69
CA PRO A 393 19.74 19.27 17.09
C PRO A 393 20.17 18.04 17.91
N PRO A 394 21.06 18.19 18.92
CA PRO A 394 21.48 17.08 19.77
C PRO A 394 20.24 16.49 20.46
N ARG A 395 19.91 15.23 20.15
CA ARG A 395 18.74 14.56 20.75
C ARG A 395 19.09 14.14 22.18
N THR A 396 18.52 14.82 23.17
CA THR A 396 18.53 14.41 24.58
C THR A 396 17.29 13.57 24.88
N GLY A 397 17.45 12.27 25.20
CA GLY A 397 16.34 11.41 25.66
C GLY A 397 16.44 9.92 25.27
N LEU A 398 15.62 9.06 25.90
CA LEU A 398 15.63 7.60 25.75
C LEU A 398 15.35 7.08 24.32
N ARG A 399 14.73 7.90 23.45
CA ARG A 399 14.46 7.55 22.04
C ARG A 399 15.67 7.67 21.10
N ALA A 400 16.84 8.11 21.61
CA ALA A 400 18.06 8.19 20.81
C ALA A 400 18.65 6.81 20.44
N ALA A 401 18.28 5.74 21.14
CA ALA A 401 18.88 4.41 20.96
C ALA A 401 18.34 3.61 19.75
N SER A 402 17.14 3.95 19.24
CA SER A 402 16.43 3.17 18.20
C SER A 402 16.29 3.87 16.85
N SER A 403 16.60 5.18 16.77
CA SER A 403 16.57 5.96 15.54
C SER A 403 17.91 5.87 14.77
N ILE A 404 17.86 6.02 13.45
CA ILE A 404 19.07 6.13 12.62
C ILE A 404 19.82 7.39 13.06
N LEU A 405 21.08 7.23 13.45
CA LEU A 405 21.98 8.36 13.65
C LEU A 405 22.04 9.15 12.34
N PHE A 406 21.60 10.41 12.38
CA PHE A 406 21.84 11.32 11.27
C PHE A 406 23.35 11.40 11.06
N PRO A 407 23.83 11.23 9.82
CA PRO A 407 25.24 11.45 9.53
C PRO A 407 25.64 12.84 10.00
N PRO A 408 26.79 13.00 10.67
CA PRO A 408 27.20 14.29 11.24
C PRO A 408 27.39 15.40 10.19
N HIS A 409 27.54 15.00 8.92
CA HIS A 409 27.71 15.89 7.78
C HIS A 409 26.39 16.31 7.13
N LEU A 410 25.29 15.65 7.49
CA LEU A 410 24.01 15.90 6.84
C LEU A 410 23.34 17.13 7.46
N LYS A 411 23.06 18.14 6.62
CA LYS A 411 22.28 19.32 6.98
C LYS A 411 20.94 19.27 6.27
N LEU A 412 19.86 19.59 6.98
CA LEU A 412 18.49 19.64 6.46
C LEU A 412 17.79 20.88 7.01
N SER A 413 16.70 21.29 6.38
CA SER A 413 15.82 22.29 6.97
C SER A 413 15.04 21.73 8.17
N THR A 414 14.42 22.63 8.93
CA THR A 414 13.70 22.25 10.14
C THR A 414 12.49 21.37 9.83
N SER A 415 11.74 21.69 8.78
CA SER A 415 10.60 20.90 8.30
C SER A 415 11.05 19.52 7.81
N ALA A 416 12.17 19.43 7.08
CA ALA A 416 12.73 18.19 6.59
C ALA A 416 13.17 17.24 7.74
N TYR A 417 13.80 17.76 8.80
CA TYR A 417 14.12 16.95 10.00
C TYR A 417 12.87 16.44 10.71
N ARG A 418 11.84 17.27 10.80
CA ARG A 418 10.58 16.89 11.45
C ARG A 418 9.84 15.85 10.64
N PHE A 419 9.77 16.00 9.31
CA PHE A 419 9.22 15.01 8.38
C PHE A 419 9.89 13.65 8.59
N ILE A 420 11.22 13.56 8.46
CA ILE A 420 11.90 12.27 8.59
C ILE A 420 11.78 11.68 10.00
N SER A 421 11.78 12.51 11.05
CA SER A 421 11.55 12.03 12.42
C SER A 421 10.15 11.45 12.60
N MET A 422 9.12 12.07 12.02
CA MET A 422 7.75 11.56 12.07
C MET A 422 7.60 10.27 11.25
N VAL A 423 8.23 10.19 10.07
CA VAL A 423 8.27 8.95 9.27
C VAL A 423 8.99 7.83 10.03
N GLN A 424 10.09 8.13 10.73
CA GLN A 424 10.79 7.15 11.56
C GLN A 424 9.90 6.64 12.70
N ASP A 425 9.23 7.53 13.44
CA ASP A 425 8.30 7.16 14.50
C ASP A 425 7.16 6.29 13.96
N PHE A 426 6.61 6.65 12.79
CA PHE A 426 5.59 5.87 12.09
C PHE A 426 6.07 4.46 11.70
N VAL A 427 7.27 4.36 11.12
CA VAL A 427 7.86 3.08 10.72
C VAL A 427 8.17 2.20 11.95
N ASP A 428 8.65 2.80 13.04
CA ASP A 428 8.90 2.09 14.29
C ASP A 428 7.58 1.55 14.88
N ASP A 429 6.45 2.26 14.72
CA ASP A 429 5.12 1.80 15.16
C ASP A 429 4.54 0.68 14.26
N VAL A 430 4.90 0.64 12.96
CA VAL A 430 4.47 -0.43 12.03
C VAL A 430 5.33 -1.70 12.16
N THR A 431 6.60 -1.57 12.53
CA THR A 431 7.58 -2.68 12.56
C THR A 431 7.09 -3.93 13.35
N PRO A 432 6.42 -3.80 14.52
CA PRO A 432 5.85 -4.95 15.24
C PRO A 432 4.73 -5.69 14.50
N LEU A 433 4.11 -5.05 13.49
CA LEU A 433 2.97 -5.57 12.72
C LEU A 433 3.38 -6.21 11.38
N THR A 434 4.67 -6.49 11.18
CA THR A 434 5.19 -7.11 9.96
C THR A 434 4.52 -8.45 9.62
N SER A 435 4.03 -9.20 10.62
CA SER A 435 3.25 -10.44 10.41
C SER A 435 1.90 -10.24 9.70
N MET A 436 1.36 -9.01 9.69
CA MET A 436 0.06 -8.70 9.09
C MET A 436 0.12 -8.39 7.59
N HIS A 437 1.30 -8.48 6.96
CA HIS A 437 1.52 -8.18 5.55
C HIS A 437 1.13 -6.73 5.18
N LEU A 438 1.49 -5.76 6.03
CA LEU A 438 1.24 -4.33 5.83
C LEU A 438 2.41 -3.60 5.12
N THR A 439 3.40 -4.35 4.62
CA THR A 439 4.61 -3.75 4.01
C THR A 439 4.28 -2.89 2.80
N SER A 440 3.52 -3.41 1.83
CA SER A 440 3.13 -2.64 0.63
C SER A 440 2.35 -1.38 0.96
N THR A 441 1.35 -1.46 1.85
CA THR A 441 0.52 -0.31 2.23
C THR A 441 1.34 0.77 2.94
N THR A 442 2.29 0.35 3.78
CA THR A 442 3.22 1.25 4.47
C THR A 442 4.16 1.94 3.49
N LEU A 443 4.75 1.19 2.55
CA LEU A 443 5.63 1.72 1.50
C LEU A 443 4.90 2.74 0.62
N ASP A 444 3.70 2.41 0.15
CA ASP A 444 2.87 3.30 -0.66
C ASP A 444 2.44 4.54 0.12
N GLY A 445 2.13 4.39 1.40
CA GLY A 445 1.84 5.50 2.31
C GLY A 445 3.00 6.47 2.44
N VAL A 446 4.20 5.97 2.78
CA VAL A 446 5.41 6.79 2.93
C VAL A 446 5.82 7.44 1.59
N ALA A 447 5.67 6.74 0.47
CA ALA A 447 5.95 7.30 -0.85
C ALA A 447 4.98 8.43 -1.21
N ARG A 448 3.69 8.31 -0.89
CA ARG A 448 2.71 9.39 -1.04
C ARG A 448 3.04 10.60 -0.16
N LEU A 449 3.40 10.37 1.10
CA LEU A 449 3.83 11.45 2.01
C LEU A 449 5.06 12.18 1.48
N PHE A 450 6.04 11.46 0.94
CA PHE A 450 7.22 12.09 0.36
C PHE A 450 6.89 12.87 -0.92
N ASP A 451 6.02 12.34 -1.79
CA ASP A 451 5.53 13.06 -2.97
C ASP A 451 4.80 14.35 -2.55
N SER A 452 3.91 14.30 -1.56
CA SER A 452 3.24 15.50 -0.99
C SER A 452 4.24 16.51 -0.44
N PHE A 453 5.24 16.05 0.33
CA PHE A 453 6.32 16.91 0.83
C PHE A 453 7.11 17.57 -0.31
N VAL A 454 7.43 16.84 -1.38
CA VAL A 454 8.10 17.42 -2.55
C VAL A 454 7.22 18.44 -3.27
N HIS A 455 5.90 18.23 -3.35
CA HIS A 455 5.00 19.25 -3.89
C HIS A 455 4.99 20.53 -3.03
N LEU A 456 5.10 20.42 -1.70
CA LEU A 456 5.29 21.59 -0.83
C LEU A 456 6.59 22.32 -1.13
N LEU A 457 7.68 21.60 -1.38
CA LEU A 457 8.95 22.20 -1.80
C LEU A 457 8.85 22.85 -3.19
N MET A 458 8.08 22.27 -4.12
CA MET A 458 7.81 22.89 -5.42
C MET A 458 7.03 24.19 -5.27
N ARG A 459 6.05 24.26 -4.36
CA ARG A 459 5.30 25.49 -4.04
C ARG A 459 6.14 26.57 -3.36
N ALA A 460 7.26 26.20 -2.74
CA ALA A 460 8.22 27.14 -2.17
C ALA A 460 9.12 27.80 -3.23
N MET A 461 9.14 27.28 -4.46
CA MET A 461 9.82 27.95 -5.58
C MET A 461 8.98 29.16 -6.02
N PRO A 462 9.60 30.31 -6.36
CA PRO A 462 8.83 31.46 -6.82
C PRO A 462 8.04 31.14 -8.09
N ALA A 463 6.79 31.60 -8.18
CA ALA A 463 5.90 31.37 -9.32
C ALA A 463 6.54 31.87 -10.63
N ALA A 464 6.27 31.19 -11.74
CA ALA A 464 6.56 31.71 -13.07
C ALA A 464 5.44 32.69 -13.48
N ILE A 465 5.74 33.60 -14.40
CA ILE A 465 4.85 34.69 -14.85
C ILE A 465 3.51 34.16 -15.43
N ASP A 466 3.44 32.87 -15.80
CA ASP A 466 2.25 32.21 -16.38
C ASP A 466 1.62 31.08 -15.53
N ASP A 467 1.85 31.02 -14.20
CA ASP A 467 1.21 30.00 -13.33
C ASP A 467 -0.30 30.27 -13.06
N GLU A 468 -1.05 30.84 -14.01
CA GLU A 468 -2.53 30.96 -13.92
C GLU A 468 -3.26 29.61 -14.07
N ASP A 469 -2.57 28.58 -14.59
CA ASP A 469 -3.16 27.25 -14.86
C ASP A 469 -2.95 26.21 -13.74
N VAL A 470 -2.32 26.57 -12.61
CA VAL A 470 -2.32 25.68 -11.44
C VAL A 470 -3.64 25.91 -10.71
N PRO A 471 -4.60 24.97 -10.73
CA PRO A 471 -5.82 25.13 -9.95
C PRO A 471 -5.41 25.38 -8.50
N GLU A 472 -5.87 26.51 -7.95
CA GLU A 472 -5.80 26.85 -6.54
C GLU A 472 -6.54 25.76 -5.74
N ILE A 473 -5.90 24.60 -5.59
CA ILE A 473 -6.33 23.58 -4.65
C ILE A 473 -5.92 24.10 -3.29
N THR A 474 -6.83 24.90 -2.74
CA THR A 474 -7.11 25.10 -1.33
C THR A 474 -6.13 24.41 -0.40
N ASP A 475 -5.08 25.13 -0.04
CA ASP A 475 -4.49 25.06 1.30
C ASP A 475 -4.01 26.47 1.64
N ASN A 476 -4.75 27.13 2.53
CA ASN A 476 -4.58 28.52 3.01
C ASN A 476 -3.25 28.79 3.73
N LEU A 477 -2.26 27.89 3.62
CA LEU A 477 -0.94 28.07 4.18
C LEU A 477 -0.04 28.75 3.16
N SER A 478 0.25 30.03 3.41
CA SER A 478 1.27 30.78 2.68
C SER A 478 2.64 30.17 2.98
N ILE A 479 3.18 29.42 2.03
CA ILE A 479 4.54 28.88 2.11
C ILE A 479 5.53 29.98 1.77
N LYS A 480 6.60 30.15 2.57
CA LYS A 480 7.65 31.12 2.29
C LYS A 480 8.34 30.79 0.96
N VAL A 481 8.47 31.78 0.09
CA VAL A 481 9.18 31.64 -1.19
C VAL A 481 10.69 31.61 -0.97
N ALA A 482 11.39 30.74 -1.70
CA ALA A 482 12.85 30.67 -1.74
C ALA A 482 13.40 31.68 -2.75
N ASP A 483 13.96 32.78 -2.26
CA ASP A 483 14.37 33.91 -3.08
C ASP A 483 15.82 33.73 -3.59
N THR A 484 16.71 33.20 -2.73
CA THR A 484 18.13 33.05 -3.07
C THR A 484 18.46 31.71 -3.72
N ASP A 485 19.51 31.67 -4.55
CA ASP A 485 20.01 30.41 -5.15
C ASP A 485 20.35 29.38 -4.07
N ALA A 486 20.86 29.82 -2.91
CA ALA A 486 21.17 28.95 -1.77
C ALA A 486 19.91 28.31 -1.16
N GLU A 487 18.81 29.06 -1.02
CA GLU A 487 17.51 28.55 -0.54
C GLU A 487 16.88 27.62 -1.59
N LYS A 488 16.89 27.98 -2.88
CA LYS A 488 16.38 27.11 -3.94
C LYS A 488 17.14 25.77 -4.00
N LEU A 489 18.46 25.80 -3.82
CA LEU A 489 19.30 24.60 -3.71
C LEU A 489 19.07 23.82 -2.42
N SER A 490 18.69 24.49 -1.32
CA SER A 490 18.39 23.81 -0.05
C SER A 490 17.12 22.96 -0.15
N LEU A 491 16.11 23.41 -0.90
CA LEU A 491 14.91 22.62 -1.22
C LEU A 491 15.28 21.31 -1.93
N LEU A 492 16.12 21.39 -2.97
CA LEU A 492 16.65 20.21 -3.67
C LEU A 492 17.51 19.33 -2.76
N ALA A 493 18.34 19.93 -1.90
CA ALA A 493 19.20 19.21 -0.98
C ALA A 493 18.40 18.39 0.04
N ASN A 494 17.30 18.95 0.56
CA ASN A 494 16.36 18.25 1.43
C ASN A 494 15.76 17.03 0.72
N ALA A 495 15.18 17.22 -0.47
CA ALA A 495 14.54 16.15 -1.24
C ALA A 495 15.53 15.02 -1.59
N ALA A 496 16.71 15.38 -2.11
CA ALA A 496 17.77 14.43 -2.45
C ALA A 496 18.27 13.66 -1.21
N ALA A 497 18.44 14.34 -0.07
CA ALA A 497 18.87 13.68 1.17
C ALA A 497 17.91 12.59 1.62
N MET A 498 16.62 12.90 1.54
CA MET A 498 15.57 12.00 1.96
C MET A 498 15.49 10.79 1.05
N ALA A 499 15.48 11.00 -0.26
CA ALA A 499 15.35 9.93 -1.24
C ALA A 499 16.58 9.00 -1.28
N ASP A 500 17.81 9.54 -1.22
CA ASP A 500 19.03 8.74 -1.42
C ASP A 500 19.52 8.06 -0.13
N GLU A 501 19.33 8.70 1.03
CA GLU A 501 19.96 8.26 2.27
C GLU A 501 18.96 7.90 3.37
N LEU A 502 18.01 8.78 3.69
CA LEU A 502 17.23 8.65 4.93
C LEU A 502 16.04 7.69 4.82
N LEU A 503 15.21 7.83 3.78
CA LEU A 503 14.05 6.97 3.57
C LEU A 503 14.47 5.51 3.31
N PRO A 504 15.48 5.21 2.45
CA PRO A 504 15.94 3.84 2.28
C PRO A 504 16.41 3.20 3.57
N ARG A 505 17.15 3.92 4.43
CA ARG A 505 17.61 3.41 5.72
C ARG A 505 16.46 3.15 6.68
N THR A 506 15.46 4.03 6.70
CA THR A 506 14.30 3.94 7.61
C THR A 506 13.46 2.71 7.27
N ILE A 507 13.19 2.50 5.98
CA ILE A 507 12.25 1.48 5.52
C ILE A 507 12.84 0.06 5.57
N VAL A 508 14.17 -0.10 5.52
CA VAL A 508 14.83 -1.41 5.74
C VAL A 508 14.44 -2.04 7.09
N LYS A 509 13.97 -1.27 8.07
CA LYS A 509 13.45 -1.80 9.34
C LYS A 509 12.17 -2.64 9.18
N ILE A 510 11.36 -2.39 8.16
CA ILE A 510 10.08 -3.09 7.92
C ILE A 510 10.30 -4.42 7.17
N LEU A 511 11.51 -4.64 6.64
CA LEU A 511 11.84 -5.89 5.95
C LEU A 511 11.80 -7.08 6.91
N PRO A 512 11.31 -8.26 6.47
CA PRO A 512 11.46 -9.49 7.22
C PRO A 512 12.93 -9.72 7.60
N LEU A 513 13.17 -10.26 8.81
CA LEU A 513 14.52 -10.47 9.36
C LEU A 513 15.48 -11.20 8.40
N LYS A 514 14.95 -12.18 7.63
CA LYS A 514 15.71 -12.94 6.62
C LYS A 514 16.27 -12.04 5.51
N ASP A 515 15.50 -11.06 5.05
CA ASP A 515 15.91 -10.13 4.01
C ASP A 515 16.80 -8.98 4.58
N ARG A 516 16.68 -8.69 5.88
CA ARG A 516 17.54 -7.74 6.59
C ARG A 516 18.99 -8.25 6.74
N GLU A 517 19.16 -9.56 6.91
CA GLU A 517 20.48 -10.20 6.95
C GLU A 517 21.10 -10.30 5.55
N GLU A 518 20.32 -10.62 4.52
CA GLU A 518 20.79 -10.63 3.12
C GLU A 518 21.18 -9.24 2.60
N SER A 519 20.42 -8.19 2.96
CA SER A 519 20.76 -6.80 2.62
C SER A 519 22.01 -6.27 3.32
N ARG A 520 22.36 -6.81 4.50
CA ARG A 520 23.65 -6.55 5.17
C ARG A 520 24.81 -7.33 4.54
N MET A 521 24.56 -8.50 3.94
CA MET A 521 25.62 -9.42 3.50
C MET A 521 26.11 -9.28 2.06
N ARG A 522 25.45 -8.57 1.13
CA ARG A 522 25.86 -8.64 -0.29
C ARG A 522 25.96 -7.33 -1.07
N ARG A 523 27.22 -7.03 -1.45
CA ARG A 523 27.67 -6.40 -2.71
C ARG A 523 27.93 -7.43 -3.84
N SER A 524 27.53 -8.70 -3.73
CA SER A 524 27.83 -9.68 -4.79
C SER A 524 26.73 -10.71 -5.10
N LEU A 525 26.53 -10.86 -6.40
CA LEU A 525 25.88 -11.91 -7.18
C LEU A 525 24.34 -11.96 -7.26
N ASP A 526 23.91 -11.89 -8.51
CA ASP A 526 22.56 -12.06 -9.05
C ASP A 526 21.88 -13.35 -8.55
N LYS A 527 20.77 -13.14 -7.84
CA LYS A 527 19.70 -14.13 -7.67
C LYS A 527 18.38 -13.45 -8.06
N PRO A 528 17.42 -14.20 -8.65
CA PRO A 528 16.15 -13.64 -9.07
C PRO A 528 15.41 -13.05 -7.87
N ALA A 529 14.81 -11.88 -8.08
CA ALA A 529 14.26 -11.04 -7.03
C ALA A 529 13.05 -11.71 -6.36
N THR A 530 13.10 -11.86 -5.03
CA THR A 530 11.93 -12.05 -4.18
C THR A 530 11.00 -10.83 -4.29
N GLY A 531 9.68 -11.01 -4.16
CA GLY A 531 8.68 -9.95 -4.35
C GLY A 531 8.93 -8.68 -3.51
N VAL A 532 9.41 -8.84 -2.28
CA VAL A 532 9.77 -7.74 -1.36
C VAL A 532 10.91 -6.86 -1.92
N ARG A 533 11.85 -7.44 -2.68
CA ARG A 533 12.93 -6.70 -3.35
C ARG A 533 12.43 -5.87 -4.53
N SER A 534 11.30 -6.27 -5.13
CA SER A 534 10.61 -5.51 -6.17
C SER A 534 9.92 -4.27 -5.59
N GLU A 535 9.21 -4.42 -4.46
CA GLU A 535 8.52 -3.31 -3.78
C GLU A 535 9.50 -2.22 -3.33
N HIS A 536 10.65 -2.59 -2.76
CA HIS A 536 11.70 -1.63 -2.39
C HIS A 536 12.32 -0.91 -3.60
N ARG A 537 12.47 -1.61 -4.72
CA ARG A 537 12.96 -1.00 -5.96
C ARG A 537 11.94 0.00 -6.50
N GLU A 538 10.66 -0.34 -6.47
CA GLU A 538 9.61 0.57 -6.92
C GLU A 538 9.45 1.77 -5.99
N PHE A 539 9.53 1.56 -4.67
CA PHE A 539 9.58 2.65 -3.69
C PHE A 539 10.72 3.64 -4.03
N ARG A 540 11.94 3.13 -4.24
CA ARG A 540 13.10 3.98 -4.59
C ARG A 540 12.90 4.71 -5.91
N ARG A 541 12.34 4.06 -6.93
CA ARG A 541 12.01 4.71 -8.21
C ARG A 541 10.99 5.83 -8.01
N ARG A 542 9.95 5.59 -7.22
CA ARG A 542 8.89 6.57 -6.94
C ARG A 542 9.42 7.79 -6.18
N THR A 543 10.25 7.59 -5.15
CA THR A 543 10.90 8.70 -4.46
C THR A 543 11.85 9.46 -5.37
N GLN A 544 12.62 8.76 -6.21
CA GLN A 544 13.52 9.43 -7.16
C GLN A 544 12.75 10.25 -8.20
N ARG A 545 11.64 9.72 -8.75
CA ARG A 545 10.76 10.46 -9.67
C ARG A 545 10.23 11.75 -9.03
N ALA A 546 9.90 11.74 -7.73
CA ALA A 546 9.49 12.96 -7.04
C ALA A 546 10.63 13.98 -6.99
N VAL A 547 11.86 13.57 -6.63
CA VAL A 547 13.04 14.46 -6.68
C VAL A 547 13.29 15.00 -8.08
N ASP A 548 13.12 14.17 -9.11
CA ASP A 548 13.29 14.57 -10.51
C ASP A 548 12.25 15.64 -10.92
N LYS A 549 10.98 15.55 -10.48
CA LYS A 549 9.97 16.60 -10.70
C LYS A 549 10.41 17.96 -10.13
N LEU A 550 10.95 17.97 -8.91
CA LEU A 550 11.46 19.19 -8.28
C LEU A 550 12.68 19.74 -9.03
N ARG A 551 13.58 18.86 -9.47
CA ARG A 551 14.73 19.24 -10.31
C ARG A 551 14.29 19.85 -11.63
N ASP A 552 13.32 19.24 -12.30
CA ASP A 552 12.82 19.72 -13.58
C ASP A 552 12.12 21.08 -13.42
N ARG A 553 11.33 21.28 -12.35
CA ARG A 553 10.78 22.61 -12.00
C ARG A 553 11.85 23.66 -11.73
N PHE A 554 12.93 23.29 -11.02
CA PHE A 554 14.07 24.18 -10.83
C PHE A 554 14.67 24.58 -12.18
N CYS A 555 14.98 23.61 -13.05
CA CYS A 555 15.62 23.90 -14.33
C CYS A 555 14.72 24.72 -15.25
N GLN A 556 13.42 24.40 -15.32
CA GLN A 556 12.42 25.14 -16.09
C GLN A 556 12.36 26.60 -15.65
N LYS A 557 12.30 26.86 -14.33
CA LYS A 557 12.23 28.23 -13.82
C LYS A 557 13.46 29.07 -14.21
N TYR A 558 14.66 28.54 -14.02
CA TYR A 558 15.88 29.26 -14.42
C TYR A 558 16.00 29.42 -15.93
N ALA A 559 15.51 28.46 -16.72
CA ALA A 559 15.46 28.59 -18.17
C ALA A 559 14.49 29.71 -18.60
N LEU A 560 13.31 29.80 -17.99
CA LEU A 560 12.35 30.87 -18.28
C LEU A 560 12.88 32.25 -17.87
N GLU A 561 13.49 32.38 -16.69
CA GLU A 561 14.15 33.64 -16.24
C GLU A 561 15.33 34.06 -17.14
N LEU A 562 15.92 33.12 -17.90
CA LEU A 562 17.00 33.39 -18.84
C LEU A 562 16.47 33.76 -20.24
N ILE A 563 15.43 33.06 -20.71
CA ILE A 563 14.90 33.20 -22.07
C ILE A 563 13.98 34.40 -22.18
N TYR A 564 13.18 34.71 -21.14
CA TYR A 564 12.19 35.78 -21.18
C TYR A 564 12.59 36.94 -20.28
N THR A 565 12.33 38.17 -20.74
CA THR A 565 12.41 39.37 -19.90
C THR A 565 11.19 39.47 -18.97
N ASP A 566 11.25 40.37 -17.98
CA ASP A 566 10.12 40.70 -17.12
C ASP A 566 8.91 41.26 -17.91
N GLU A 567 9.13 41.74 -19.13
CA GLU A 567 8.11 42.25 -20.06
C GLU A 567 7.55 41.16 -21.00
N GLY A 568 8.04 39.92 -20.88
CA GLY A 568 7.58 38.77 -21.69
C GLY A 568 8.25 38.65 -23.06
N GLU A 569 9.27 39.46 -23.36
CA GLU A 569 10.01 39.38 -24.62
C GLU A 569 11.01 38.22 -24.59
N SER A 570 11.06 37.42 -25.65
CA SER A 570 12.07 36.35 -25.79
C SER A 570 13.43 36.93 -26.19
N LEU A 571 14.42 36.77 -25.31
CA LEU A 571 15.84 37.06 -25.54
C LEU A 571 16.50 36.03 -26.46
N LEU A 572 15.92 34.83 -26.56
CA LEU A 572 16.39 33.74 -27.42
C LEU A 572 15.46 33.59 -28.63
N SER A 573 15.35 34.65 -29.43
CA SER A 573 14.52 34.70 -30.64
C SER A 573 15.34 34.48 -31.92
N ALA A 574 14.65 34.20 -33.04
CA ALA A 574 15.30 34.02 -34.35
C ALA A 574 16.10 35.25 -34.78
N ASP A 575 15.63 36.44 -34.42
CA ASP A 575 16.29 37.73 -34.71
C ASP A 575 17.73 37.80 -34.18
N LEU A 576 18.05 37.07 -33.10
CA LEU A 576 19.41 36.97 -32.55
C LEU A 576 20.42 36.47 -33.59
N TYR A 577 19.99 35.56 -34.47
CA TYR A 577 20.84 34.96 -35.50
C TYR A 577 20.63 35.63 -36.87
N LEU A 578 19.38 35.96 -37.21
CA LEU A 578 19.03 36.59 -38.51
C LEU A 578 19.55 38.03 -38.64
N GLY A 579 19.78 38.73 -37.51
CA GLY A 579 20.26 40.11 -37.50
C GLY A 579 21.75 40.27 -37.82
N LEU A 580 22.56 39.23 -37.60
CA LEU A 580 24.03 39.34 -37.61
C LEU A 580 24.63 39.69 -38.98
N ASP A 581 24.00 39.22 -40.05
CA ASP A 581 24.49 39.42 -41.41
C ASP A 581 24.03 40.76 -42.04
N ASN A 582 23.16 41.53 -41.37
CA ASN A 582 22.55 42.77 -41.90
C ASN A 582 23.35 44.06 -41.59
N ASP A 583 24.24 44.06 -40.59
CA ASP A 583 24.99 45.25 -40.14
C ASP A 583 26.27 45.54 -40.96
N GLY A 584 26.19 45.42 -42.29
CA GLY A 584 27.28 45.74 -43.24
C GLY A 584 28.61 45.00 -43.03
N ASP A 585 29.62 45.32 -43.83
CA ASP A 585 30.95 44.66 -43.77
C ASP A 585 31.66 44.83 -42.40
N THR A 586 31.28 45.85 -41.62
CA THR A 586 31.90 46.17 -40.32
C THR A 586 31.53 45.22 -39.18
N ALA A 587 30.27 44.78 -39.06
CA ALA A 587 29.85 43.84 -38.02
C ALA A 587 30.30 42.41 -38.33
N ASN A 588 30.25 42.03 -39.61
CA ASN A 588 30.76 40.74 -40.10
C ASN A 588 32.27 40.60 -39.86
N SER A 589 33.05 41.68 -40.05
CA SER A 589 34.48 41.69 -39.70
C SER A 589 34.72 41.60 -38.20
N ALA A 590 33.90 42.28 -37.38
CA ALA A 590 34.06 42.30 -35.93
C ALA A 590 33.80 40.92 -35.29
N TRP A 591 32.81 40.16 -35.79
CA TRP A 591 32.55 38.79 -35.32
C TRP A 591 33.68 37.83 -35.72
N LEU A 592 34.21 37.97 -36.94
CA LEU A 592 35.30 37.12 -37.44
C LEU A 592 36.62 37.36 -36.68
N ASP A 593 36.85 38.59 -36.23
CA ASP A 593 38.05 38.97 -35.48
C ASP A 593 38.03 38.47 -34.02
N ASP A 594 36.85 38.38 -33.38
CA ASP A 594 36.71 37.86 -32.01
C ASP A 594 35.36 37.14 -31.77
N PRO A 595 35.23 35.86 -32.19
CA PRO A 595 33.98 35.11 -32.05
C PRO A 595 33.67 34.81 -30.58
N MET A 596 32.46 35.20 -30.13
CA MET A 596 31.96 34.92 -28.78
C MET A 596 30.57 34.25 -28.84
N PRO A 597 30.24 33.39 -27.85
CA PRO A 597 28.87 32.89 -27.68
C PRO A 597 27.89 34.05 -27.52
N SER A 598 26.63 33.87 -27.89
CA SER A 598 25.64 34.93 -27.78
C SER A 598 25.38 35.33 -26.32
N PRO A 599 24.90 36.56 -26.05
CA PRO A 599 24.73 37.08 -24.70
C PRO A 599 23.89 36.19 -23.78
N VAL A 600 22.90 35.47 -24.34
CA VAL A 600 22.05 34.52 -23.61
C VAL A 600 22.88 33.35 -23.07
N PHE A 601 23.74 32.75 -23.91
CA PHE A 601 24.62 31.65 -23.49
C PHE A 601 25.75 32.12 -22.55
N GLN A 602 26.26 33.35 -22.71
CA GLN A 602 27.19 33.93 -21.74
C GLN A 602 26.53 34.12 -20.36
N THR A 603 25.29 34.63 -20.34
CA THR A 603 24.50 34.81 -19.11
C THR A 603 24.19 33.47 -18.45
N LEU A 604 23.84 32.44 -19.24
CA LEU A 604 23.66 31.07 -18.76
C LEU A 604 24.93 30.54 -18.08
N PHE A 605 26.11 30.79 -18.67
CA PHE A 605 27.38 30.36 -18.10
C PHE A 605 27.66 31.03 -16.75
N GLU A 606 27.41 32.33 -16.63
CA GLU A 606 27.54 33.02 -15.34
C GLU A 606 26.55 32.49 -14.30
N ARG A 607 25.30 32.20 -14.68
CA ARG A 607 24.31 31.58 -13.79
C ARG A 607 24.74 30.18 -13.33
N ILE A 608 25.32 29.39 -14.22
CA ILE A 608 25.88 28.08 -13.85
C ILE A 608 27.00 28.23 -12.82
N LYS A 609 27.89 29.23 -12.98
CA LYS A 609 28.94 29.52 -11.99
C LYS A 609 28.37 29.91 -10.63
N THR A 610 27.35 30.78 -10.58
CA THR A 610 26.73 31.19 -9.31
C THR A 610 26.04 30.02 -8.61
N ILE A 611 25.27 29.22 -9.35
CA ILE A 611 24.58 28.04 -8.82
C ILE A 611 25.60 26.97 -8.38
N ALA A 612 26.68 26.76 -9.13
CA ALA A 612 27.75 25.83 -8.76
C ALA A 612 28.45 26.26 -7.46
N ALA A 613 28.75 27.55 -7.31
CA ALA A 613 29.36 28.09 -6.09
C ALA A 613 28.43 27.92 -4.88
N ALA A 614 27.15 28.32 -5.00
CA ALA A 614 26.16 28.13 -3.95
C ALA A 614 25.95 26.64 -3.62
N GLY A 615 25.99 25.76 -4.63
CA GLY A 615 25.86 24.31 -4.48
C GLY A 615 27.03 23.68 -3.71
N GLY A 616 28.26 24.19 -3.90
CA GLY A 616 29.42 23.75 -3.12
C GLY A 616 29.23 23.95 -1.62
N ASP A 617 28.64 25.07 -1.22
CA ASP A 617 28.41 25.43 0.19
C ASP A 617 27.21 24.69 0.81
N VAL A 618 26.09 24.64 0.08
CA VAL A 618 24.82 24.08 0.56
C VAL A 618 24.80 22.55 0.49
N MET A 619 25.39 21.96 -0.56
CA MET A 619 25.32 20.53 -0.87
C MET A 619 26.68 19.83 -0.70
N SER A 620 27.47 20.22 0.31
CA SER A 620 28.77 19.63 0.61
C SER A 620 28.68 18.09 0.70
N GLY A 621 29.53 17.38 -0.05
CA GLY A 621 29.51 15.91 -0.14
C GLY A 621 28.53 15.33 -1.19
N ARG A 622 27.82 16.18 -1.95
CA ARG A 622 26.90 15.77 -3.05
C ARG A 622 27.19 16.50 -4.36
N GLU A 623 28.46 16.75 -4.63
CA GLU A 623 28.93 17.45 -5.84
C GLU A 623 28.36 16.83 -7.13
N ARG A 624 28.24 15.49 -7.19
CA ARG A 624 27.64 14.80 -8.33
C ARG A 624 26.20 15.22 -8.62
N PHE A 625 25.41 15.50 -7.59
CA PHE A 625 24.03 15.95 -7.77
C PHE A 625 24.02 17.35 -8.38
N VAL A 626 24.86 18.26 -7.88
CA VAL A 626 25.01 19.62 -8.40
C VAL A 626 25.47 19.57 -9.86
N THR A 627 26.46 18.76 -10.19
CA THR A 627 26.87 18.55 -11.59
C THR A 627 25.71 18.13 -12.48
N VAL A 628 24.96 17.09 -12.08
CA VAL A 628 23.86 16.58 -12.91
C VAL A 628 22.75 17.62 -13.04
N LEU A 629 22.49 18.40 -11.98
CA LEU A 629 21.57 19.53 -12.01
C LEU A 629 21.99 20.58 -13.05
N LEU A 630 23.27 20.95 -13.09
CA LEU A 630 23.78 21.95 -14.04
C LEU A 630 23.73 21.44 -15.50
N ILE A 631 24.04 20.17 -15.74
CA ILE A 631 23.87 19.55 -17.07
C ILE A 631 22.39 19.60 -17.48
N ARG A 632 21.48 19.26 -16.56
CA ARG A 632 20.03 19.28 -16.81
C ARG A 632 19.51 20.70 -17.08
N LEU A 633 20.09 21.72 -16.45
CA LEU A 633 19.75 23.11 -16.71
C LEU A 633 20.11 23.51 -18.15
N VAL A 634 21.34 23.22 -18.60
CA VAL A 634 21.77 23.46 -19.99
C VAL A 634 20.89 22.71 -20.97
N GLU A 635 20.65 21.42 -20.70
CA GLU A 635 19.75 20.59 -21.50
C GLU A 635 18.34 21.18 -21.60
N THR A 636 17.82 21.75 -20.52
CA THR A 636 16.49 22.38 -20.53
C THR A 636 16.46 23.61 -21.45
N VAL A 637 17.48 24.48 -21.40
CA VAL A 637 17.57 25.66 -22.27
C VAL A 637 17.68 25.26 -23.75
N VAL A 638 18.55 24.29 -24.07
CA VAL A 638 18.68 23.77 -25.45
C VAL A 638 17.37 23.12 -25.90
N LEU A 639 16.66 22.41 -25.01
CA LEU A 639 15.39 21.79 -25.34
C LEU A 639 14.30 22.81 -25.65
N TYR A 640 14.24 23.93 -24.93
CA TYR A 640 13.36 25.06 -25.26
C TYR A 640 13.64 25.56 -26.68
N LEU A 641 14.89 25.86 -27.01
CA LEU A 641 15.28 26.30 -28.36
C LEU A 641 14.93 25.27 -29.45
N SER A 642 15.15 23.98 -29.17
CA SER A 642 14.86 22.92 -30.14
C SER A 642 13.36 22.72 -30.39
N SER A 643 12.52 23.05 -29.40
CA SER A 643 11.07 22.79 -29.42
C SER A 643 10.24 24.03 -29.76
N ASP A 644 10.87 25.21 -29.85
CA ASP A 644 10.21 26.48 -30.13
C ASP A 644 9.80 26.56 -31.61
N GLN A 645 8.50 26.42 -31.89
CA GLN A 645 7.99 26.43 -33.27
C GLN A 645 8.13 27.80 -33.92
N ASP A 646 7.80 28.87 -33.20
CA ASP A 646 7.84 30.24 -33.73
C ASP A 646 9.28 30.62 -34.11
N PHE A 647 10.25 30.25 -33.27
CA PHE A 647 11.68 30.43 -33.57
C PHE A 647 12.10 29.77 -34.89
N TRP A 648 11.68 28.52 -35.13
CA TRP A 648 12.08 27.80 -36.33
C TRP A 648 11.29 28.20 -37.57
N GLU A 649 10.02 28.58 -37.44
CA GLU A 649 9.23 29.14 -38.55
C GLU A 649 9.88 30.40 -39.10
N ASP A 650 10.38 31.29 -38.23
CA ASP A 650 11.09 32.51 -38.65
C ASP A 650 12.43 32.21 -39.35
N ILE A 651 13.13 31.13 -38.99
CA ILE A 651 14.42 30.75 -39.60
C ILE A 651 14.24 30.00 -40.92
N GLU A 652 13.26 29.10 -41.00
CA GLU A 652 13.04 28.20 -42.14
C GLU A 652 12.19 28.86 -43.23
N ASP A 653 11.10 29.52 -42.84
CA ASP A 653 10.08 30.09 -43.75
C ASP A 653 9.95 31.61 -43.65
N GLY A 654 10.73 32.25 -42.77
CA GLY A 654 10.66 33.68 -42.51
C GLY A 654 11.16 34.57 -43.65
N PRO A 655 10.89 35.89 -43.59
CA PRO A 655 11.21 36.83 -44.65
C PRO A 655 12.72 37.11 -44.79
N ARG A 656 13.51 36.80 -43.76
CA ARG A 656 14.96 36.97 -43.71
C ARG A 656 15.62 35.59 -43.60
N PRO A 657 16.35 35.12 -44.63
CA PRO A 657 17.01 33.83 -44.56
C PRO A 657 18.21 33.88 -43.59
N LEU A 658 18.55 32.74 -43.01
CA LEU A 658 19.75 32.60 -42.17
C LEU A 658 21.01 32.89 -43.01
N GLY A 659 21.84 33.81 -42.55
CA GLY A 659 23.09 34.17 -43.20
C GLY A 659 24.30 33.39 -42.67
N PRO A 660 25.49 33.56 -43.30
CA PRO A 660 26.70 32.82 -42.95
C PRO A 660 27.16 33.05 -41.50
N VAL A 661 27.14 34.29 -41.01
CA VAL A 661 27.54 34.62 -39.64
C VAL A 661 26.50 34.10 -38.64
N GLY A 662 25.21 34.21 -38.97
CA GLY A 662 24.12 33.62 -38.17
C GLY A 662 24.27 32.11 -37.97
N LEU A 663 24.57 31.36 -39.04
CA LEU A 663 24.82 29.92 -38.96
C LEU A 663 26.04 29.60 -38.09
N GLN A 664 27.15 30.33 -38.27
CA GLN A 664 28.35 30.14 -37.48
C GLN A 664 28.13 30.45 -35.99
N GLN A 665 27.37 31.50 -35.65
CA GLN A 665 26.99 31.83 -34.28
C GLN A 665 26.17 30.72 -33.64
N MET A 666 25.16 30.17 -34.34
CA MET A 666 24.32 29.12 -33.77
C MET A 666 25.11 27.83 -33.50
N VAL A 667 26.06 27.48 -34.39
CA VAL A 667 26.98 26.35 -34.16
C VAL A 667 27.91 26.64 -32.97
N LEU A 668 28.45 27.85 -32.86
CA LEU A 668 29.30 28.25 -31.72
C LEU A 668 28.55 28.17 -30.39
N ASP A 669 27.31 28.66 -30.32
CA ASP A 669 26.46 28.63 -29.13
C ASP A 669 26.16 27.19 -28.69
N MET A 670 25.83 26.31 -29.63
CA MET A 670 25.58 24.91 -29.33
C MET A 670 26.83 24.16 -28.86
N LYS A 671 27.99 24.41 -29.48
CA LYS A 671 29.26 23.81 -29.04
C LYS A 671 29.68 24.35 -27.68
N PHE A 672 29.46 25.64 -27.42
CA PHE A 672 29.64 26.26 -26.11
C PHE A 672 28.73 25.61 -25.05
N ALA A 673 27.46 25.36 -25.35
CA ALA A 673 26.51 24.65 -24.47
C ALA A 673 27.01 23.26 -24.06
N VAL A 674 27.55 22.48 -25.01
CA VAL A 674 28.14 21.16 -24.70
C VAL A 674 29.41 21.29 -23.84
N GLN A 675 30.25 22.30 -24.08
CA GLN A 675 31.50 22.49 -23.34
C GLN A 675 31.30 22.98 -21.91
N MET A 676 30.38 23.93 -21.70
CA MET A 676 30.04 24.41 -20.36
C MET A 676 29.44 23.28 -19.49
N ALA A 677 28.64 22.39 -20.08
CA ALA A 677 28.13 21.18 -19.41
C ALA A 677 29.21 20.07 -19.30
N GLY A 678 30.22 20.12 -20.17
CA GLY A 678 31.22 19.08 -20.43
C GLY A 678 32.34 18.94 -19.40
N GLN A 679 32.42 19.81 -18.40
CA GLN A 679 33.49 19.77 -17.39
C GLN A 679 33.41 18.55 -16.43
N VAL A 680 32.41 17.66 -16.59
CA VAL A 680 32.27 16.43 -15.79
C VAL A 680 31.82 15.23 -16.64
N ASN A 681 32.24 14.02 -16.23
CA ASN A 681 31.98 12.67 -16.77
C ASN A 681 31.02 12.53 -17.97
N HIS A 682 31.53 11.95 -19.07
CA HIS A 682 30.87 11.80 -20.38
C HIS A 682 29.50 11.09 -20.42
N SER A 683 29.13 10.29 -19.40
CA SER A 683 27.89 9.49 -19.46
C SER A 683 26.60 10.31 -19.32
N SER A 684 26.63 11.41 -18.56
CA SER A 684 25.46 12.29 -18.34
C SER A 684 25.18 13.25 -19.49
N LEU A 685 26.09 13.35 -20.46
CA LEU A 685 26.04 14.33 -21.56
C LEU A 685 25.42 13.76 -22.85
N ARG A 686 25.08 12.47 -22.88
CA ARG A 686 24.66 11.81 -24.14
C ARG A 686 23.42 12.47 -24.75
N HIS A 687 22.41 12.76 -23.93
CA HIS A 687 21.17 13.36 -24.42
C HIS A 687 21.40 14.79 -24.89
N LEU A 688 22.08 15.62 -24.10
CA LEU A 688 22.44 16.99 -24.51
C LEU A 688 23.23 17.01 -25.83
N ARG A 689 24.20 16.11 -26.00
CA ARG A 689 24.97 16.00 -27.26
C ARG A 689 24.08 15.65 -28.44
N GLN A 690 23.16 14.71 -28.28
CA GLN A 690 22.21 14.36 -29.33
C GLN A 690 21.32 15.56 -29.70
N LEU A 691 20.73 16.24 -28.70
CA LEU A 691 19.91 17.43 -28.94
C LEU A 691 20.68 18.52 -29.69
N VAL A 692 21.93 18.76 -29.30
CA VAL A 692 22.81 19.73 -29.95
C VAL A 692 23.16 19.32 -31.38
N GLU A 693 23.47 18.05 -31.62
CA GLU A 693 23.75 17.53 -32.97
C GLU A 693 22.52 17.65 -33.87
N ASP A 694 21.33 17.33 -33.38
CA ASP A 694 20.07 17.45 -34.10
C ASP A 694 19.75 18.92 -34.42
N LEU A 695 20.01 19.85 -33.49
CA LEU A 695 19.81 21.29 -33.67
C LEU A 695 20.76 21.87 -34.72
N ILE A 696 22.05 21.51 -34.66
CA ILE A 696 23.05 21.92 -35.65
C ILE A 696 22.68 21.36 -37.04
N ALA A 697 22.22 20.11 -37.13
CA ALA A 697 21.78 19.55 -38.40
C ALA A 697 20.60 20.33 -39.00
N ARG A 698 19.59 20.65 -38.17
CA ARG A 698 18.44 21.48 -38.58
C ARG A 698 18.86 22.87 -39.06
N ALA A 699 19.82 23.49 -38.38
CA ALA A 699 20.41 24.78 -38.78
C ALA A 699 21.05 24.73 -40.18
N ILE A 700 21.84 23.67 -40.41
CA ILE A 700 22.55 23.45 -41.67
C ILE A 700 21.55 23.24 -42.81
N ASP A 701 20.49 22.48 -42.57
CA ASP A 701 19.44 22.23 -43.54
C ASP A 701 18.66 23.52 -43.87
N ALA A 702 18.32 24.33 -42.87
CA ALA A 702 17.68 25.63 -43.05
C ALA A 702 18.55 26.59 -43.88
N TYR A 703 19.87 26.62 -43.61
CA TYR A 703 20.81 27.42 -44.41
C TYR A 703 20.93 26.88 -45.84
N ALA A 704 21.03 25.56 -46.03
CA ALA A 704 21.14 24.94 -47.35
C ALA A 704 19.91 25.21 -48.23
N ALA A 705 18.72 25.35 -47.62
CA ALA A 705 17.48 25.68 -48.32
C ALA A 705 17.53 27.05 -49.04
N THR A 706 18.44 27.95 -48.63
CA THR A 706 18.69 29.24 -49.29
C THR A 706 19.44 29.11 -50.63
N GLY A 707 19.93 27.91 -50.96
CA GLY A 707 20.71 27.62 -52.18
C GLY A 707 22.22 27.82 -52.03
N MET A 708 22.70 28.14 -50.83
CA MET A 708 24.12 28.29 -50.48
C MET A 708 24.70 26.98 -49.93
N ASP A 709 26.01 26.76 -50.11
CA ASP A 709 26.70 25.58 -49.56
C ASP A 709 27.10 25.82 -48.09
N PRO A 710 26.50 25.13 -47.10
CA PRO A 710 26.82 25.33 -45.68
C PRO A 710 28.28 25.03 -45.34
N TYR A 711 28.90 24.06 -46.02
CA TYR A 711 30.27 23.64 -45.76
C TYR A 711 31.31 24.61 -46.31
N SER A 712 30.89 25.54 -47.18
CA SER A 712 31.75 26.63 -47.65
C SER A 712 31.96 27.72 -46.61
N VAL A 713 31.06 27.80 -45.62
CA VAL A 713 31.03 28.83 -44.59
C VAL A 713 31.47 28.28 -43.24
N LEU A 714 31.17 27.02 -42.93
CA LEU A 714 31.51 26.41 -41.63
C LEU A 714 32.99 26.02 -41.52
N PRO A 715 33.73 26.54 -40.53
CA PRO A 715 35.06 26.02 -40.17
C PRO A 715 35.03 24.58 -39.66
N GLU A 716 36.21 23.97 -39.50
CA GLU A 716 36.33 22.65 -38.88
C GLU A 716 35.73 22.62 -37.45
N GLU A 717 35.15 21.50 -37.05
CA GLU A 717 34.55 21.34 -35.71
C GLU A 717 35.55 21.63 -34.58
N THR A 718 36.83 21.32 -34.79
CA THR A 718 37.94 21.61 -33.86
C THR A 718 38.11 23.10 -33.60
N TRP A 719 37.81 23.95 -34.59
CA TRP A 719 37.87 25.40 -34.47
C TRP A 719 36.78 25.91 -33.52
N PHE A 720 35.52 25.49 -33.71
CA PHE A 720 34.42 25.85 -32.82
C PHE A 720 34.67 25.39 -31.38
N MET A 721 35.26 24.19 -31.22
CA MET A 721 35.64 23.69 -29.91
C MET A 721 36.76 24.53 -29.27
N GLY A 722 37.73 25.00 -30.05
CA GLY A 722 38.76 25.93 -29.56
C GLY A 722 38.17 27.26 -29.10
N MET A 723 37.29 27.85 -29.92
CA MET A 723 36.65 29.14 -29.62
C MET A 723 35.73 29.07 -28.39
N ALA A 724 34.93 28.02 -28.29
CA ALA A 724 34.09 27.80 -27.11
C ALA A 724 34.94 27.66 -25.83
N GLN A 725 36.10 26.99 -25.90
CA GLN A 725 36.97 26.83 -24.75
C GLN A 725 37.64 28.15 -24.36
N GLU A 726 38.07 28.93 -25.35
CA GLU A 726 38.61 30.27 -25.11
C GLU A 726 37.55 31.21 -24.49
N ALA A 727 36.31 31.14 -24.95
CA ALA A 727 35.19 31.86 -24.34
C ALA A 727 34.97 31.46 -22.89
N ILE A 728 35.00 30.16 -22.58
CA ILE A 728 34.95 29.68 -21.19
C ILE A 728 36.10 30.27 -20.37
N ASP A 729 37.34 30.23 -20.89
CA ASP A 729 38.51 30.72 -20.17
C ASP A 729 38.43 32.23 -19.90
N ARG A 730 38.00 33.02 -20.89
CA ARG A 730 37.78 34.48 -20.77
C ARG A 730 36.68 34.82 -19.77
N LEU A 731 35.52 34.16 -19.86
CA LEU A 731 34.38 34.35 -18.95
C LEU A 731 34.63 33.77 -17.54
N SER A 732 35.56 32.83 -17.41
CA SER A 732 35.91 32.24 -16.11
C SER A 732 36.67 33.23 -15.21
N GLY A 733 37.39 34.21 -15.79
CA GLY A 733 38.09 35.27 -15.05
C GLY A 733 38.99 34.79 -13.90
N GLY A 734 39.53 33.56 -13.97
CA GLY A 734 40.30 32.94 -12.88
C GLY A 734 39.53 32.01 -11.94
N TRP A 735 38.36 31.50 -12.34
CA TRP A 735 37.66 30.41 -11.63
C TRP A 735 38.61 29.19 -11.50
N SER A 736 39.07 28.88 -10.27
CA SER A 736 39.98 27.74 -10.07
C SER A 736 39.25 26.43 -10.35
N LYS A 737 39.90 25.59 -11.16
CA LYS A 737 39.53 24.21 -11.59
C LYS A 737 39.20 23.25 -10.44
N ASP A 738 39.44 23.66 -9.19
CA ASP A 738 39.31 22.84 -7.98
C ASP A 738 37.88 22.76 -7.41
N SER A 739 36.97 23.67 -7.78
CA SER A 739 35.58 23.65 -7.30
C SER A 739 34.69 22.60 -7.99
N ALA A 740 35.09 22.12 -9.17
CA ALA A 740 34.35 21.14 -9.97
C ALA A 740 35.02 19.74 -10.00
N SER A 741 36.15 19.55 -9.31
CA SER A 741 36.86 18.27 -9.27
C SER A 741 36.33 17.37 -8.14
N PRO A 742 35.75 16.19 -8.44
CA PRO A 742 35.22 15.26 -7.43
C PRO A 742 36.31 14.58 -6.58
N THR A 743 37.56 15.04 -6.70
CA THR A 743 38.74 14.47 -6.05
C THR A 743 39.48 15.44 -5.11
N ALA A 744 39.11 16.73 -5.07
CA ALA A 744 39.84 17.72 -4.28
C ALA A 744 39.63 17.57 -2.75
N SER A 745 38.60 16.86 -2.30
CA SER A 745 38.18 16.82 -0.89
C SER A 745 38.69 15.62 -0.07
N VAL A 746 39.60 14.78 -0.58
CA VAL A 746 40.10 13.59 0.15
C VAL A 746 41.59 13.62 0.53
N SER A 747 42.41 14.55 0.04
CA SER A 747 43.87 14.51 0.26
C SER A 747 44.44 15.39 1.37
N ALA A 748 43.63 16.16 2.10
CA ALA A 748 44.12 17.06 3.16
C ALA A 748 43.56 16.70 4.55
N ASN A 749 43.95 15.54 5.08
CA ASN A 749 44.02 15.27 6.53
C ASN A 749 44.79 13.96 6.79
N SER A 750 46.04 13.89 6.34
CA SER A 750 47.03 12.96 6.92
C SER A 750 47.81 13.71 7.99
N ILE A 751 47.25 13.80 9.20
CA ILE A 751 47.99 14.28 10.37
C ILE A 751 48.95 13.16 10.77
N SER A 752 50.23 13.44 10.57
CA SER A 752 51.38 12.64 10.95
C SER A 752 51.34 12.23 12.41
N SER A 753 51.50 10.93 12.65
CA SER A 753 51.77 10.33 13.96
C SER A 753 53.15 10.77 14.47
N LEU A 754 53.19 11.68 15.44
CA LEU A 754 54.36 11.91 16.28
C LEU A 754 54.34 10.89 17.43
N LYS A 755 55.24 9.91 17.33
CA LYS A 755 55.63 9.04 18.44
C LYS A 755 56.38 9.89 19.47
N SER A 756 55.84 10.07 20.67
CA SER A 756 56.63 10.40 21.85
C SER A 756 56.87 9.12 22.67
N HIS A 757 58.14 8.80 22.84
CA HIS A 757 58.63 7.83 23.81
C HIS A 757 58.48 8.40 25.22
N GLY A 758 58.08 7.55 26.17
CA GLY A 758 58.16 7.82 27.60
C GLY A 758 57.44 6.76 28.42
N SER A 759 58.18 5.77 28.87
CA SER A 759 57.87 4.98 30.08
C SER A 759 58.94 5.31 31.13
N PRO A 760 58.73 5.06 32.44
CA PRO A 760 57.50 4.69 33.15
C PRO A 760 56.85 5.86 33.90
#